data_AF-A0A2M9GK95-F1
#
_entry.id   AF-A0A2M9GK95-F1
#
_cell.length_a   1.000
_cell.length_b   1.000
_cell.length_c   1.000
_cell.angle_alpha   90.00
_cell.angle_beta   90.00
_cell.angle_gamma   90.00
#
_symmetry.space_group_name_H-M   'P 1'
#
loop_
_entity.id
_entity.type
_entity.pdbx_description
1 polymer ?
#
loop_
_entity_poly.entity_id
_entity_poly.type
_entity_poly.pdbx_seq_one_letter_code
_entity_poly.pdbx_strand_id
1 'polypeptide(L)'
;MIIGLLVRNFKTYQAINYIKLSNGKHFSALVGENGAGKSSVLEALNSFFNAADWNYHHSLAKGFAEREPFICPIFLIKKDTLPSLGEFQWFVEKVSELTWSAAIGDFNPAHKSHAEMFYEHREKLITEGYSSDSYYLIPLGLKKEQKYAVPSVFFSMFETLPAYNSLINNYLGSGGAITLLQQRIIDYYKFIYLPADIDFKEYTKIEGRTIQALLGQKLDTIVRAFIKREDVQKINAQLNDFLGSISEKLSIYEYRKPAQKQNLVNQSHLTEKVIEAFFESKVLNRKDGRERTPVSDLSSGEKRQALVDVAKAFLLANAAPTHQQIILAIDEPELSLHVSSCFSQFEKLREIAASKIQVVITTHWYGFMPIISNGVAVYCPKSDQAPLLLDLRCFREDIKKLKADTKGELPAELELKGINDLVQSIIASITSADYRWIICEGSADSIYLNHYIKHSKLFVVPVGGSPTVKKIYNYLYLALEDSRSDIQGRVYCLIDTDKRFESFDGKDSLAGILIRRLKNNEENCRTELLKTSDNNASPPTVIEDTLNVSSFIKAIQSFKTHVVYGPLISRLSSPLSSENDDWPSSLSLNLNFTDRRAMEQLFDSDGFKVKFALKYIEVDDPMKKPGWVKEIETFLISTEPKSPKSNRRVPKTVTS
;
A
#
# COMPACT_ATOMS: atom_id res chain seq x y z
N MET A 1 -11.15 1.63 7.25
CA MET A 1 -10.04 2.36 6.62
C MET A 1 -10.36 3.85 6.55
N ILE A 2 -9.34 4.69 6.48
CA ILE A 2 -9.46 6.11 6.16
C ILE A 2 -9.27 6.25 4.65
N ILE A 3 -10.29 6.72 3.95
CA ILE A 3 -10.25 6.85 2.49
C ILE A 3 -9.86 8.27 2.06
N GLY A 4 -10.15 9.29 2.87
CA GLY A 4 -9.84 10.67 2.53
C GLY A 4 -9.73 11.54 3.77
N LEU A 5 -9.22 12.76 3.56
CA LEU A 5 -9.02 13.74 4.62
C LEU A 5 -9.41 15.13 4.12
N LEU A 6 -10.34 15.78 4.82
CA LEU A 6 -10.59 17.20 4.72
C LEU A 6 -9.77 17.91 5.80
N VAL A 7 -8.89 18.83 5.41
CA VAL A 7 -8.03 19.57 6.35
C VAL A 7 -8.03 21.05 6.02
N ARG A 8 -8.00 21.90 7.06
CA ARG A 8 -7.93 23.36 6.94
C ARG A 8 -6.98 23.96 7.97
N ASN A 9 -6.18 24.94 7.53
CA ASN A 9 -5.24 25.70 8.36
C ASN A 9 -4.30 24.82 9.23
N PHE A 10 -3.83 23.70 8.69
CA PHE A 10 -2.89 22.79 9.35
C PHE A 10 -1.56 22.74 8.58
N LYS A 11 -0.48 23.16 9.24
CA LYS A 11 0.91 23.19 8.75
C LYS A 11 1.06 23.87 7.40
N THR A 12 1.07 23.11 6.30
CA THR A 12 1.20 23.62 4.91
C THR A 12 -0.16 23.89 4.24
N TYR A 13 -1.26 23.41 4.81
CA TYR A 13 -2.59 23.56 4.25
C TYR A 13 -3.30 24.80 4.81
N GLN A 14 -3.43 25.87 4.02
CA GLN A 14 -4.10 27.11 4.42
C GLN A 14 -5.64 27.02 4.32
N ALA A 15 -6.16 26.71 3.13
CA ALA A 15 -7.60 26.62 2.88
C ALA A 15 -8.14 25.21 3.19
N ILE A 16 -9.41 24.96 2.86
CA ILE A 16 -9.96 23.61 2.88
C ILE A 16 -9.30 22.82 1.74
N ASN A 17 -8.72 21.67 2.10
CA ASN A 17 -8.10 20.75 1.17
C ASN A 17 -8.75 19.38 1.33
N TYR A 18 -9.15 18.77 0.20
CA TYR A 18 -9.59 17.39 0.17
C TYR A 18 -8.49 16.50 -0.39
N ILE A 19 -7.95 15.62 0.45
CA ILE A 19 -6.88 14.70 0.09
C ILE A 19 -7.48 13.30 0.00
N LYS A 20 -7.51 12.73 -1.21
CA LYS A 20 -7.90 11.33 -1.43
C LYS A 20 -6.74 10.45 -0.94
N LEU A 21 -6.96 9.58 0.03
CA LEU A 21 -5.94 8.72 0.63
C LEU A 21 -6.01 7.28 0.13
N SER A 22 -7.20 6.74 -0.14
CA SER A 22 -7.38 5.37 -0.60
C SER A 22 -8.71 5.20 -1.33
N ASN A 23 -8.69 4.45 -2.44
CA ASN A 23 -9.87 3.96 -3.14
C ASN A 23 -10.28 2.54 -2.68
N GLY A 24 -9.97 2.15 -1.44
CA GLY A 24 -10.23 0.81 -0.90
C GLY A 24 -8.98 -0.06 -0.75
N LYS A 25 -7.83 0.39 -1.26
CA LYS A 25 -6.55 -0.33 -1.06
C LYS A 25 -5.97 -0.05 0.33
N HIS A 26 -5.31 -1.06 0.87
CA HIS A 26 -4.67 -0.97 2.18
C HIS A 26 -3.32 -0.24 2.14
N PHE A 27 -2.70 -0.06 0.97
CA PHE A 27 -1.45 0.69 0.84
C PHE A 27 -1.67 2.02 0.13
N SER A 28 -1.16 3.10 0.72
CA SER A 28 -1.21 4.45 0.17
C SER A 28 0.15 5.14 0.33
N ALA A 29 0.69 5.69 -0.75
CA ALA A 29 1.91 6.49 -0.71
C ALA A 29 1.64 7.92 -1.16
N LEU A 30 1.88 8.89 -0.29
CA LEU A 30 1.90 10.31 -0.60
C LEU A 30 3.25 10.64 -1.24
N VAL A 31 3.21 11.19 -2.46
CA VAL A 31 4.41 11.50 -3.27
C VAL A 31 4.34 12.92 -3.80
N GLY A 32 5.48 13.54 -4.07
CA GLY A 32 5.55 14.94 -4.53
C GLY A 32 6.73 15.69 -3.91
N GLU A 33 6.93 16.94 -4.30
CA GLU A 33 8.07 17.77 -3.84
C GLU A 33 8.10 18.00 -2.32
N ASN A 34 9.26 18.45 -1.82
CA ASN A 34 9.40 18.93 -0.44
C ASN A 34 8.46 20.11 -0.21
N GLY A 35 7.76 20.10 0.94
CA GLY A 35 6.79 21.14 1.28
C GLY A 35 5.40 20.98 0.65
N ALA A 36 5.16 19.97 -0.20
CA ALA A 36 3.83 19.71 -0.80
C ALA A 36 2.77 19.20 0.20
N GLY A 37 3.09 19.11 1.50
CA GLY A 37 2.15 18.74 2.55
C GLY A 37 2.03 17.24 2.87
N LYS A 38 2.86 16.38 2.27
CA LYS A 38 2.87 14.92 2.52
C LYS A 38 2.88 14.56 4.01
N SER A 39 3.89 15.01 4.76
CA SER A 39 4.00 14.76 6.21
C SER A 39 2.91 15.48 7.02
N SER A 40 2.42 16.63 6.53
CA SER A 40 1.30 17.35 7.16
C SER A 40 0.04 16.48 7.24
N VAL A 41 -0.18 15.59 6.26
CA VAL A 41 -1.30 14.63 6.29
C VAL A 41 -1.15 13.64 7.44
N LEU A 42 0.02 13.01 7.59
CA LEU A 42 0.26 12.02 8.64
C LEU A 42 0.23 12.67 10.03
N GLU A 43 0.79 13.87 10.18
CA GLU A 43 0.74 14.65 11.40
C GLU A 43 -0.70 15.05 11.78
N ALA A 44 -1.53 15.45 10.81
CA ALA A 44 -2.93 15.78 11.07
C ALA A 44 -3.71 14.56 11.58
N LEU A 45 -3.51 13.40 10.95
CA LEU A 45 -4.10 12.15 11.44
C LEU A 45 -3.57 11.77 12.83
N ASN A 46 -2.28 11.97 13.09
CA ASN A 46 -1.71 11.76 14.42
C ASN A 46 -2.35 12.68 15.48
N SER A 47 -2.59 13.95 15.16
CA SER A 47 -3.32 14.89 16.03
C SER A 47 -4.78 14.47 16.26
N PHE A 48 -5.43 13.84 15.27
CA PHE A 48 -6.80 13.33 15.40
C PHE A 48 -6.90 12.10 16.30
N PHE A 49 -6.06 11.07 16.11
CA PHE A 49 -6.16 9.81 16.86
C PHE A 49 -5.42 9.82 18.18
N ASN A 50 -4.22 10.41 18.22
CA ASN A 50 -3.31 10.30 19.36
C ASN A 50 -3.27 11.59 20.20
N ALA A 51 -4.17 12.53 19.92
CA ALA A 51 -4.26 13.84 20.59
C ALA A 51 -2.92 14.61 20.60
N ALA A 52 -2.10 14.43 19.55
CA ALA A 52 -0.88 15.20 19.37
C ALA A 52 -1.19 16.68 19.11
N ASP A 53 -0.23 17.55 19.43
CA ASP A 53 -0.39 18.99 19.22
C ASP A 53 -0.66 19.33 17.75
N TRP A 54 -1.45 20.37 17.54
CA TRP A 54 -1.81 20.83 16.21
C TRP A 54 -0.77 21.82 15.72
N ASN A 55 -0.10 21.48 14.62
CA ASN A 55 0.79 22.42 13.93
C ASN A 55 -0.05 23.30 13.01
N TYR A 56 -0.31 24.54 13.43
CA TYR A 56 -1.19 25.46 12.71
C TYR A 56 -0.49 26.08 11.49
N HIS A 57 -1.25 26.28 10.41
CA HIS A 57 -0.74 27.04 9.27
C HIS A 57 -0.45 28.51 9.69
N HIS A 58 0.62 29.10 9.14
CA HIS A 58 1.08 30.44 9.51
C HIS A 58 0.03 31.55 9.27
N SER A 59 -0.94 31.32 8.37
CA SER A 59 -2.10 32.19 8.14
C SER A 59 -2.92 32.47 9.42
N LEU A 60 -2.91 31.55 10.39
CA LEU A 60 -3.62 31.70 11.67
C LEU A 60 -2.97 32.71 12.62
N ALA A 61 -1.78 33.23 12.30
CA ALA A 61 -1.24 34.41 12.98
C ALA A 61 -2.19 35.62 12.88
N LYS A 62 -3.07 35.64 11.86
CA LYS A 62 -4.09 36.68 11.65
C LYS A 62 -5.39 36.46 12.46
N GLY A 63 -5.43 35.44 13.33
CA GLY A 63 -6.61 35.09 14.14
C GLY A 63 -7.37 33.86 13.64
N PHE A 64 -8.20 33.30 14.53
CA PHE A 64 -8.96 32.07 14.30
C PHE A 64 -10.37 32.30 13.75
N ALA A 65 -10.98 33.46 14.02
CA ALA A 65 -12.33 33.76 13.58
C ALA A 65 -12.48 33.58 12.06
N GLU A 66 -13.47 32.81 11.63
CA GLU A 66 -13.77 32.44 10.23
C GLU A 66 -12.69 31.57 9.56
N ARG A 67 -11.62 31.22 10.29
CA ARG A 67 -10.44 30.48 9.83
C ARG A 67 -10.17 29.26 10.69
N GLU A 68 -11.16 28.80 11.44
CA GLU A 68 -11.03 27.72 12.40
C GLU A 68 -10.37 26.50 11.72
N PRO A 69 -9.20 26.06 12.22
CA PRO A 69 -8.56 24.87 11.70
C PRO A 69 -9.40 23.64 12.03
N PHE A 70 -9.43 22.70 11.10
CA PHE A 70 -10.08 21.42 11.33
C PHE A 70 -9.35 20.28 10.62
N ILE A 71 -9.57 19.08 11.14
CA ILE A 71 -9.06 17.81 10.61
C ILE A 71 -10.26 16.87 10.57
N CYS A 72 -10.71 16.47 9.39
CA CYS A 72 -11.89 15.63 9.19
C CYS A 72 -11.57 14.45 8.27
N PRO A 73 -11.12 13.31 8.84
CA PRO A 73 -11.00 12.06 8.11
C PRO A 73 -12.38 11.55 7.64
N ILE A 74 -12.38 10.91 6.48
CA ILE A 74 -13.52 10.16 5.95
C ILE A 74 -13.23 8.67 6.10
N PHE A 75 -14.09 8.00 6.85
CA PHE A 75 -13.97 6.59 7.21
C PHE A 75 -14.85 5.72 6.32
N LEU A 76 -14.28 4.63 5.83
CA LEU A 76 -15.01 3.53 5.21
C LEU A 76 -14.89 2.31 6.13
N ILE A 77 -16.00 1.90 6.73
CA ILE A 77 -16.04 0.88 7.80
C ILE A 77 -17.05 -0.21 7.42
N LYS A 78 -16.66 -1.47 7.52
CA LYS A 78 -17.59 -2.57 7.27
C LYS A 78 -18.63 -2.60 8.41
N LYS A 79 -19.92 -2.73 8.08
CA LYS A 79 -20.98 -2.54 9.09
C LYS A 79 -20.92 -3.53 10.25
N ASP A 80 -20.48 -4.76 9.97
CA ASP A 80 -20.36 -5.85 10.94
C ASP A 80 -19.11 -5.75 11.84
N THR A 81 -18.20 -4.82 11.58
CA THR A 81 -16.96 -4.68 12.37
C THR A 81 -16.99 -3.51 13.34
N LEU A 82 -17.80 -2.48 13.09
CA LEU A 82 -17.94 -1.35 14.01
C LEU A 82 -18.76 -1.78 15.25
N PRO A 83 -18.26 -1.59 16.48
CA PRO A 83 -19.05 -1.89 17.67
C PRO A 83 -20.36 -1.10 17.71
N SER A 84 -21.45 -1.76 18.09
CA SER A 84 -22.79 -1.14 18.13
C SER A 84 -22.83 0.13 18.98
N LEU A 85 -23.57 1.13 18.50
CA LEU A 85 -23.89 2.36 19.24
C LEU A 85 -25.11 2.21 20.16
N GLY A 86 -25.67 1.00 20.29
CA GLY A 86 -26.84 0.75 21.13
C GLY A 86 -28.06 1.53 20.64
N GLU A 87 -28.69 2.30 21.53
CA GLU A 87 -29.85 3.13 21.19
C GLU A 87 -29.54 4.22 20.14
N PHE A 88 -28.28 4.59 19.96
CA PHE A 88 -27.85 5.59 18.97
C PHE A 88 -27.44 5.00 17.61
N GLN A 89 -27.75 3.72 17.35
CA GLN A 89 -27.42 3.07 16.07
C GLN A 89 -28.02 3.80 14.86
N TRP A 90 -29.22 4.37 15.01
CA TRP A 90 -29.87 5.18 13.98
C TRP A 90 -29.01 6.36 13.50
N PHE A 91 -28.18 6.92 14.39
CA PHE A 91 -27.37 8.11 14.08
C PHE A 91 -26.26 7.78 13.09
N VAL A 92 -25.51 6.69 13.32
CA VAL A 92 -24.44 6.27 12.40
C VAL A 92 -25.01 5.82 11.05
N GLU A 93 -26.18 5.18 11.05
CA GLU A 93 -26.89 4.79 9.84
C GLU A 93 -27.29 6.03 9.02
N LYS A 94 -27.89 7.04 9.65
CA LYS A 94 -28.30 8.27 8.97
C LYS A 94 -27.13 9.12 8.50
N VAL A 95 -26.08 9.26 9.33
CA VAL A 95 -24.82 9.91 8.92
C VAL A 95 -24.26 9.25 7.67
N SER A 96 -24.22 7.91 7.65
CA SER A 96 -23.71 7.18 6.50
C SER A 96 -24.59 7.28 5.27
N GLU A 97 -25.92 7.16 5.44
CA GLU A 97 -26.89 7.30 4.36
C GLU A 97 -26.75 8.66 3.67
N LEU A 98 -26.75 9.75 4.45
CA LEU A 98 -26.61 11.10 3.93
C LEU A 98 -25.27 11.32 3.23
N THR A 99 -24.19 10.73 3.74
CA THR A 99 -22.86 10.84 3.11
C THR A 99 -22.81 10.08 1.78
N TRP A 100 -23.40 8.88 1.73
CA TRP A 100 -23.51 8.10 0.49
C TRP A 100 -24.39 8.80 -0.55
N SER A 101 -25.48 9.47 -0.13
CA SER A 101 -26.43 10.10 -1.05
C SER A 101 -26.10 11.55 -1.42
N ALA A 102 -25.11 12.19 -0.81
CA ALA A 102 -24.81 13.61 -1.02
C ALA A 102 -24.53 13.93 -2.50
N ALA A 103 -25.31 14.83 -3.11
CA ALA A 103 -25.08 15.27 -4.48
C ALA A 103 -24.32 16.60 -4.52
N ILE A 104 -23.58 16.83 -5.61
CA ILE A 104 -22.79 18.07 -5.78
C ILE A 104 -23.68 19.32 -5.65
N GLY A 105 -24.90 19.26 -6.18
CA GLY A 105 -25.85 20.39 -6.16
C GLY A 105 -26.39 20.74 -4.77
N ASP A 106 -26.25 19.86 -3.78
CA ASP A 106 -26.77 20.10 -2.42
C ASP A 106 -25.81 20.95 -1.59
N PHE A 107 -24.53 21.01 -1.97
CA PHE A 107 -23.52 21.75 -1.23
C PHE A 107 -23.55 23.25 -1.55
N ASN A 108 -23.14 24.07 -0.58
CA ASN A 108 -22.94 25.49 -0.79
C ASN A 108 -21.93 25.73 -1.95
N PRO A 109 -22.16 26.71 -2.85
CA PRO A 109 -21.23 27.04 -3.92
C PRO A 109 -19.76 27.23 -3.48
N ALA A 110 -19.52 27.71 -2.25
CA ALA A 110 -18.17 27.85 -1.69
C ALA A 110 -17.43 26.51 -1.47
N HIS A 111 -18.15 25.39 -1.43
CA HIS A 111 -17.62 24.03 -1.26
C HIS A 111 -17.77 23.18 -2.52
N LYS A 112 -18.24 23.75 -3.63
CA LYS A 112 -18.56 23.00 -4.85
C LYS A 112 -17.37 22.17 -5.36
N SER A 113 -16.17 22.75 -5.39
CA SER A 113 -14.96 22.04 -5.83
C SER A 113 -14.61 20.86 -4.91
N HIS A 114 -14.71 21.03 -3.60
CA HIS A 114 -14.47 19.94 -2.64
C HIS A 114 -15.53 18.84 -2.74
N ALA A 115 -16.79 19.24 -2.97
CA ALA A 115 -17.91 18.33 -3.19
C ALA A 115 -17.74 17.51 -4.49
N GLU A 116 -17.29 18.13 -5.58
CA GLU A 116 -16.94 17.45 -6.84
C GLU A 116 -15.84 16.41 -6.60
N MET A 117 -14.75 16.79 -5.90
CA MET A 117 -13.67 15.85 -5.61
C MET A 117 -14.12 14.67 -4.72
N PHE A 118 -14.97 14.93 -3.72
CA PHE A 118 -15.56 13.89 -2.87
C PHE A 118 -16.47 12.97 -3.68
N TYR A 119 -17.34 13.54 -4.52
CA TYR A 119 -18.27 12.80 -5.38
C TYR A 119 -17.50 11.84 -6.29
N GLU A 120 -16.53 12.34 -7.05
CA GLU A 120 -15.68 11.50 -7.91
C GLU A 120 -15.01 10.36 -7.13
N HIS A 121 -14.56 10.65 -5.92
CA HIS A 121 -13.89 9.66 -5.09
C HIS A 121 -14.86 8.59 -4.58
N ARG A 122 -16.07 8.99 -4.18
CA ARG A 122 -17.15 8.06 -3.80
C ARG A 122 -17.55 7.17 -4.96
N GLU A 123 -17.72 7.71 -6.17
CA GLU A 123 -18.05 6.91 -7.34
C GLU A 123 -16.96 5.88 -7.66
N LYS A 124 -15.68 6.24 -7.47
CA LYS A 124 -14.56 5.28 -7.57
C LYS A 124 -14.63 4.15 -6.54
N LEU A 125 -15.13 4.41 -5.32
CA LEU A 125 -15.33 3.37 -4.32
C LEU A 125 -16.47 2.42 -4.72
N ILE A 126 -17.54 2.95 -5.31
CA ILE A 126 -18.67 2.15 -5.79
C ILE A 126 -18.20 1.19 -6.89
N THR A 127 -17.38 1.67 -7.83
CA THR A 127 -16.80 0.80 -8.87
C THR A 127 -15.82 -0.23 -8.35
N GLU A 128 -15.17 0.00 -7.21
CA GLU A 128 -14.35 -1.00 -6.50
C GLU A 128 -15.19 -2.00 -5.66
N GLY A 129 -16.52 -1.87 -5.66
CA GLY A 129 -17.45 -2.81 -5.05
C GLY A 129 -17.90 -2.44 -3.63
N TYR A 130 -17.63 -1.21 -3.17
CA TYR A 130 -18.12 -0.73 -1.88
C TYR A 130 -19.51 -0.13 -2.02
N SER A 131 -20.42 -0.46 -1.09
CA SER A 131 -21.79 0.05 -1.11
C SER A 131 -22.28 0.46 0.27
N SER A 132 -23.33 1.28 0.29
CA SER A 132 -24.06 1.68 1.49
C SER A 132 -24.68 0.50 2.25
N ASP A 133 -24.87 -0.65 1.60
CA ASP A 133 -25.48 -1.82 2.23
C ASP A 133 -24.50 -2.51 3.17
N SER A 134 -23.25 -2.63 2.73
CA SER A 134 -22.19 -3.40 3.41
C SER A 134 -21.21 -2.52 4.21
N TYR A 135 -21.09 -1.23 3.88
CA TYR A 135 -20.15 -0.30 4.50
C TYR A 135 -20.81 0.98 4.98
N TYR A 136 -20.38 1.45 6.16
CA TYR A 136 -20.56 2.82 6.60
C TYR A 136 -19.52 3.74 5.95
N LEU A 137 -19.98 4.91 5.51
CA LEU A 137 -19.16 6.01 5.01
C LEU A 137 -19.38 7.22 5.93
N ILE A 138 -18.40 7.55 6.75
CA ILE A 138 -18.57 8.48 7.87
C ILE A 138 -17.50 9.58 7.79
N PRO A 139 -17.86 10.84 7.55
CA PRO A 139 -16.98 11.96 7.85
C PRO A 139 -17.06 12.21 9.36
N LEU A 140 -15.92 12.27 10.05
CA LEU A 140 -15.90 12.63 11.46
C LEU A 140 -14.61 13.40 11.73
N GLY A 141 -14.75 14.69 12.00
CA GLY A 141 -13.61 15.57 12.23
C GLY A 141 -13.62 16.24 13.58
N LEU A 142 -12.55 17.00 13.80
CA LEU A 142 -12.32 17.85 14.95
C LEU A 142 -12.06 19.28 14.45
N LYS A 143 -12.58 20.27 15.15
CA LYS A 143 -12.37 21.71 14.88
C LYS A 143 -11.91 22.42 16.14
N LYS A 144 -11.02 23.40 16.02
CA LYS A 144 -10.62 24.28 17.12
C LYS A 144 -10.99 25.73 16.84
N GLU A 145 -11.73 26.33 17.75
CA GLU A 145 -12.09 27.75 17.66
C GLU A 145 -10.95 28.67 18.14
N GLN A 146 -10.06 28.16 19.00
CA GLN A 146 -8.91 28.89 19.53
C GLN A 146 -7.71 27.95 19.73
N LYS A 147 -6.51 28.52 19.84
CA LYS A 147 -5.24 27.76 19.91
C LYS A 147 -5.21 26.66 20.99
N TYR A 148 -5.72 26.96 22.18
CA TYR A 148 -5.72 26.06 23.34
C TYR A 148 -7.11 25.49 23.68
N ALA A 149 -8.10 25.68 22.79
CA ALA A 149 -9.43 25.11 23.00
C ALA A 149 -9.39 23.58 22.86
N VAL A 150 -10.21 22.90 23.66
CA VAL A 150 -10.53 21.50 23.44
C VAL A 150 -11.24 21.39 22.08
N PRO A 151 -10.78 20.52 21.17
CA PRO A 151 -11.42 20.38 19.88
C PRO A 151 -12.85 19.86 20.01
N SER A 152 -13.78 20.44 19.26
CA SER A 152 -15.16 19.96 19.14
C SER A 152 -15.33 19.07 17.90
N VAL A 153 -16.27 18.13 17.96
CA VAL A 153 -16.61 17.30 16.80
C VAL A 153 -17.17 18.18 15.69
N PHE A 154 -16.74 17.92 14.46
CA PHE A 154 -17.11 18.69 13.29
C PHE A 154 -17.18 17.80 12.05
N PHE A 155 -18.28 17.85 11.32
CA PHE A 155 -18.51 17.07 10.09
C PHE A 155 -18.11 17.84 8.81
N SER A 156 -17.34 18.93 8.92
CA SER A 156 -16.82 19.68 7.78
C SER A 156 -17.93 20.20 6.85
N MET A 157 -17.69 20.23 5.53
CA MET A 157 -18.64 20.71 4.52
C MET A 157 -20.00 19.98 4.58
N PHE A 158 -20.07 18.78 5.15
CA PHE A 158 -21.32 18.03 5.27
C PHE A 158 -22.31 18.71 6.22
N GLU A 159 -21.86 19.47 7.22
CA GLU A 159 -22.75 20.24 8.12
C GLU A 159 -23.53 21.34 7.40
N THR A 160 -23.09 21.74 6.19
CA THR A 160 -23.79 22.73 5.37
C THR A 160 -25.02 22.15 4.66
N LEU A 161 -25.13 20.82 4.59
CA LEU A 161 -26.28 20.14 4.01
C LEU A 161 -27.47 20.22 5.01
N PRO A 162 -28.66 20.69 4.60
CA PRO A 162 -29.79 20.90 5.52
C PRO A 162 -30.18 19.65 6.33
N ALA A 163 -30.20 18.48 5.68
CA ALA A 163 -30.53 17.21 6.34
C ALA A 163 -29.50 16.83 7.41
N TYR A 164 -28.22 17.08 7.13
CA TYR A 164 -27.11 16.79 8.03
C TYR A 164 -27.09 17.75 9.21
N ASN A 165 -27.31 19.04 8.95
CA ASN A 165 -27.43 20.06 9.99
C ASN A 165 -28.59 19.74 10.94
N SER A 166 -29.74 19.37 10.37
CA SER A 166 -30.91 18.96 11.16
C SER A 166 -30.60 17.73 12.01
N LEU A 167 -29.95 16.71 11.43
CA LEU A 167 -29.53 15.50 12.15
C LEU A 167 -28.65 15.82 13.37
N ILE A 168 -27.70 16.74 13.22
CA ILE A 168 -26.75 17.11 14.28
C ILE A 168 -27.40 17.98 15.36
N ASN A 169 -28.20 18.97 14.97
CA ASN A 169 -28.65 20.03 15.87
C ASN A 169 -30.09 19.86 16.39
N ASN A 170 -30.98 19.22 15.62
CA ASN A 170 -32.42 19.26 15.87
C ASN A 170 -32.99 17.94 16.40
N TYR A 171 -32.28 16.82 16.26
CA TYR A 171 -32.73 15.53 16.78
C TYR A 171 -32.39 15.37 18.27
N LEU A 172 -33.36 14.89 19.04
CA LEU A 172 -33.19 14.66 20.47
C LEU A 172 -32.18 13.52 20.70
N GLY A 173 -31.16 13.78 21.51
CA GLY A 173 -30.09 12.81 21.78
C GLY A 173 -28.90 12.85 20.82
N SER A 174 -28.90 13.71 19.79
CA SER A 174 -27.79 13.82 18.83
C SER A 174 -26.45 14.12 19.48
N GLY A 175 -26.41 14.98 20.50
CA GLY A 175 -25.16 15.26 21.24
C GLY A 175 -24.55 13.98 21.85
N GLY A 176 -25.36 13.16 22.52
CA GLY A 176 -24.91 11.87 23.08
C GLY A 176 -24.51 10.88 22.00
N ALA A 177 -25.26 10.82 20.90
CA ALA A 177 -24.94 9.99 19.75
C ALA A 177 -23.59 10.35 19.10
N ILE A 178 -23.30 11.65 18.94
CA ILE A 178 -22.05 12.17 18.37
C ILE A 178 -20.87 11.81 19.28
N THR A 179 -20.99 12.05 20.59
CA THR A 179 -19.93 11.70 21.55
C THR A 179 -19.66 10.19 21.54
N LEU A 180 -20.72 9.37 21.52
CA LEU A 180 -20.55 7.91 21.45
C LEU A 180 -19.92 7.48 20.12
N LEU A 181 -20.37 8.03 18.99
CA LEU A 181 -19.79 7.73 17.67
C LEU A 181 -18.30 8.07 17.63
N GLN A 182 -17.93 9.24 18.13
CA GLN A 182 -16.54 9.68 18.22
C GLN A 182 -15.71 8.68 19.04
N GLN A 183 -16.19 8.31 20.23
CA GLN A 183 -15.52 7.35 21.09
C GLN A 183 -15.36 6.00 20.38
N ARG A 184 -16.43 5.47 19.75
CA ARG A 184 -16.38 4.19 19.02
C ARG A 184 -15.38 4.23 17.88
N ILE A 185 -15.30 5.32 17.11
CA ILE A 185 -14.34 5.44 16.00
C ILE A 185 -12.90 5.52 16.53
N ILE A 186 -12.64 6.31 17.58
CA ILE A 186 -11.31 6.41 18.19
C ILE A 186 -10.87 5.06 18.78
N ASP A 187 -11.77 4.35 19.47
CA ASP A 187 -11.46 3.04 20.06
C ASP A 187 -11.29 1.94 18.99
N TYR A 188 -11.99 2.08 17.85
CA TYR A 188 -11.93 1.13 16.75
C TYR A 188 -10.63 1.23 15.95
N TYR A 189 -10.01 2.41 15.85
CA TYR A 189 -8.77 2.60 15.10
C TYR A 189 -7.55 2.78 15.99
N LYS A 190 -6.48 2.03 15.69
CA LYS A 190 -5.17 2.23 16.30
C LYS A 190 -4.22 2.83 15.28
N PHE A 191 -3.95 4.14 15.42
CA PHE A 191 -3.06 4.88 14.53
C PHE A 191 -1.64 4.91 15.07
N ILE A 192 -0.71 4.25 14.38
CA ILE A 192 0.71 4.16 14.73
C ILE A 192 1.49 5.05 13.77
N TYR A 193 2.10 6.10 14.29
CA TYR A 193 2.84 7.08 13.49
C TYR A 193 4.35 7.02 13.75
N LEU A 194 5.13 6.94 12.67
CA LEU A 194 6.59 6.94 12.66
C LEU A 194 7.08 8.17 11.87
N PRO A 195 7.52 9.26 12.53
CA PRO A 195 7.93 10.49 11.86
C PRO A 195 9.28 10.36 11.13
N ALA A 196 9.60 11.33 10.26
CA ALA A 196 10.91 11.36 9.57
C ALA A 196 12.08 11.54 10.56
N ASP A 197 11.95 12.44 11.53
CA ASP A 197 12.93 12.63 12.59
C ASP A 197 12.51 11.86 13.84
N ILE A 198 13.25 10.79 14.17
CA ILE A 198 12.96 9.91 15.30
C ILE A 198 14.12 9.95 16.29
N ASP A 199 13.83 10.17 17.58
CA ASP A 199 14.75 9.75 18.64
C ASP A 199 14.65 8.23 18.81
N PHE A 200 15.57 7.51 18.15
CA PHE A 200 15.60 6.06 18.17
C PHE A 200 15.75 5.47 19.58
N LYS A 201 16.30 6.21 20.56
CA LYS A 201 16.39 5.72 21.94
C LYS A 201 15.03 5.63 22.62
N GLU A 202 14.09 6.51 22.28
CA GLU A 202 12.74 6.48 22.84
C GLU A 202 11.85 5.49 22.09
N TYR A 203 11.94 5.45 20.75
CA TYR A 203 11.03 4.67 19.90
C TYR A 203 11.33 3.18 19.85
N THR A 204 12.53 2.74 20.23
CA THR A 204 12.90 1.32 20.28
C THR A 204 12.74 0.69 21.66
N LYS A 205 12.47 1.49 22.70
CA LYS A 205 12.18 0.99 24.04
C LYS A 205 10.84 0.26 24.05
N ILE A 206 10.82 -0.93 24.64
CA ILE A 206 9.60 -1.74 24.79
C ILE A 206 8.54 -0.99 25.63
N GLU A 207 8.98 -0.19 26.59
CA GLU A 207 8.14 0.70 27.39
C GLU A 207 7.58 1.89 26.60
N GLY A 208 8.18 2.23 25.45
CA GLY A 208 7.77 3.35 24.63
C GLY A 208 6.34 3.19 24.11
N ARG A 209 5.62 4.30 23.97
CA ARG A 209 4.23 4.31 23.47
C ARG A 209 4.11 3.62 22.12
N THR A 210 5.10 3.79 21.24
CA THR A 210 5.13 3.21 19.89
C THR A 210 5.22 1.68 19.90
N ILE A 211 6.15 1.08 20.67
CA ILE A 211 6.28 -0.38 20.75
C ILE A 211 5.06 -0.99 21.44
N GLN A 212 4.55 -0.39 22.51
CA GLN A 212 3.29 -0.84 23.14
C GLN A 212 2.09 -0.71 22.18
N ALA A 213 2.10 0.31 21.31
CA ALA A 213 1.09 0.43 20.27
C ALA A 213 1.18 -0.73 19.27
N LEU A 214 2.37 -1.08 18.80
CA LEU A 214 2.61 -2.22 17.91
C LEU A 214 2.28 -3.57 18.55
N LEU A 215 2.57 -3.73 19.85
CA LEU A 215 2.27 -4.93 20.63
C LEU A 215 0.76 -5.18 20.82
N GLY A 216 -0.09 -4.18 20.59
CA GLY A 216 -1.53 -4.33 20.80
C GLY A 216 -1.98 -4.27 22.26
N GLN A 217 -1.06 -4.34 23.22
CA GLN A 217 -1.33 -4.43 24.66
C GLN A 217 -0.44 -3.47 25.46
N LYS A 218 -0.98 -2.93 26.55
CA LYS A 218 -0.19 -2.11 27.49
C LYS A 218 0.58 -3.03 28.42
N LEU A 219 1.87 -2.76 28.61
CA LEU A 219 2.70 -3.51 29.58
C LEU A 219 2.11 -3.44 30.99
N ASP A 220 1.53 -2.29 31.34
CA ASP A 220 0.80 -2.09 32.60
C ASP A 220 -0.29 -3.16 32.81
N THR A 221 -1.07 -3.49 31.78
CA THR A 221 -2.10 -4.53 31.86
C THR A 221 -1.49 -5.91 32.10
N ILE A 222 -0.39 -6.23 31.41
CA ILE A 222 0.31 -7.50 31.54
C ILE A 222 0.90 -7.64 32.95
N VAL A 223 1.59 -6.61 33.44
CA VAL A 223 2.24 -6.64 34.76
C VAL A 223 1.22 -6.62 35.89
N ARG A 224 0.10 -5.91 35.76
CA ARG A 224 -1.02 -5.98 36.71
C ARG A 224 -1.64 -7.37 36.82
N ALA A 225 -1.63 -8.15 35.74
CA ALA A 225 -2.12 -9.53 35.80
C ALA A 225 -1.23 -10.43 36.67
N PHE A 226 0.07 -10.09 36.79
CA PHE A 226 1.00 -10.81 37.65
C PHE A 226 0.97 -10.33 39.11
N ILE A 227 0.77 -9.03 39.35
CA ILE A 227 0.77 -8.43 40.70
C ILE A 227 -0.66 -8.35 41.22
N LYS A 228 -1.07 -9.27 42.11
CA LYS A 228 -2.43 -9.26 42.67
C LYS A 228 -2.55 -8.22 43.79
N ARG A 229 -3.80 -7.82 44.09
CA ARG A 229 -4.09 -6.88 45.17
C ARG A 229 -3.62 -7.39 46.55
N GLU A 230 -3.69 -8.70 46.75
CA GLU A 230 -3.24 -9.39 47.96
C GLU A 230 -1.71 -9.23 48.18
N ASP A 231 -0.93 -9.28 47.11
CA ASP A 231 0.53 -9.12 47.17
C ASP A 231 0.89 -7.70 47.62
N VAL A 232 0.19 -6.70 47.07
CA VAL A 232 0.35 -5.28 47.45
C VAL A 232 -0.01 -5.05 48.91
N GLN A 233 -1.06 -5.70 49.42
CA GLN A 233 -1.44 -5.63 50.83
C GLN A 233 -0.37 -6.23 51.75
N LYS A 234 0.15 -7.41 51.39
CA LYS A 234 1.23 -8.07 52.15
C LYS A 234 2.50 -7.23 52.19
N ILE A 235 2.92 -6.67 51.06
CA ILE A 235 4.10 -5.79 50.98
C ILE A 235 3.95 -4.59 51.91
N ASN A 236 2.80 -3.92 51.86
CA ASN A 236 2.56 -2.76 52.72
C ASN A 236 2.54 -3.13 54.21
N ALA A 237 1.95 -4.27 54.58
CA ALA A 237 1.95 -4.73 55.97
C ALA A 237 3.40 -4.96 56.46
N GLN A 238 4.20 -5.71 55.70
CA GLN A 238 5.58 -6.02 56.06
C GLN A 238 6.48 -4.78 56.13
N LEU A 239 6.31 -3.81 55.22
CA LEU A 239 7.09 -2.57 55.24
C LEU A 239 6.73 -1.69 56.45
N ASN A 240 5.46 -1.65 56.85
CA ASN A 240 5.03 -0.93 58.04
C ASN A 240 5.54 -1.60 59.31
N ASP A 241 5.48 -2.93 59.39
CA ASP A 241 6.04 -3.70 60.53
C ASP A 241 7.54 -3.45 60.66
N PHE A 242 8.26 -3.43 59.53
CA PHE A 242 9.70 -3.11 59.51
C PHE A 242 9.98 -1.68 59.97
N LEU A 243 9.23 -0.68 59.49
CA LEU A 243 9.35 0.70 59.96
C LEU A 243 9.06 0.82 61.46
N GLY A 244 8.05 0.11 61.97
CA GLY A 244 7.77 0.00 63.40
C GLY A 244 8.99 -0.52 64.17
N SER A 245 9.60 -1.61 63.71
CA SER A 245 10.80 -2.20 64.34
C SER A 245 12.02 -1.27 64.32
N ILE A 246 12.11 -0.35 63.35
CA ILE A 246 13.16 0.66 63.29
C ILE A 246 12.86 1.80 64.27
N SER A 247 11.63 2.29 64.30
CA SER A 247 11.22 3.36 65.22
C SER A 247 11.41 2.96 66.68
N GLU A 248 11.17 1.70 67.04
CA GLU A 248 11.47 1.18 68.38
C GLU A 248 12.96 1.27 68.75
N LYS A 249 13.86 1.11 67.77
CA LYS A 249 15.31 1.23 67.96
C LYS A 249 15.79 2.68 67.99
N LEU A 250 14.99 3.59 67.41
CA LEU A 250 15.33 5.00 67.24
C LEU A 250 14.53 5.83 68.25
N SER A 251 14.98 5.87 69.52
CA SER A 251 14.24 6.45 70.66
C SER A 251 13.49 7.75 70.36
N ILE A 252 14.17 8.75 69.79
CA ILE A 252 13.61 10.09 69.51
C ILE A 252 13.45 10.39 68.02
N TYR A 253 13.76 9.44 67.13
CA TYR A 253 13.74 9.65 65.68
C TYR A 253 12.73 8.72 65.03
N GLU A 254 11.76 9.29 64.31
CA GLU A 254 10.76 8.53 63.56
C GLU A 254 10.90 8.84 62.07
N TYR A 255 10.87 7.80 61.24
CA TYR A 255 10.73 7.97 59.79
C TYR A 255 9.27 8.28 59.45
N ARG A 256 8.93 9.57 59.44
CA ARG A 256 7.59 10.05 59.11
C ARG A 256 7.62 10.95 57.88
N LYS A 257 6.64 10.79 56.99
CA LYS A 257 6.46 11.70 55.84
C LYS A 257 5.72 12.98 56.26
N PRO A 258 6.05 14.16 55.69
CA PRO A 258 5.27 15.38 55.92
C PRO A 258 3.83 15.22 55.40
N ALA A 259 2.87 15.84 56.10
CA ALA A 259 1.47 15.43 56.20
C ALA A 259 0.62 15.31 54.91
N GLN A 260 -0.45 14.50 55.06
CA GLN A 260 -1.68 14.28 54.27
C GLN A 260 -1.80 13.15 53.23
N LYS A 261 -0.75 12.40 52.86
CA LYS A 261 -0.92 11.13 52.12
C LYS A 261 0.04 10.05 52.61
N GLN A 262 -0.42 9.16 53.50
CA GLN A 262 0.17 7.82 53.61
C GLN A 262 -0.12 7.11 52.29
N ASN A 263 0.81 7.17 51.34
CA ASN A 263 0.69 6.29 50.17
C ASN A 263 1.29 4.95 50.57
N LEU A 264 0.44 4.08 51.11
CA LEU A 264 0.59 2.64 50.87
C LEU A 264 0.98 2.48 49.40
N VAL A 265 1.99 1.67 49.11
CA VAL A 265 2.35 1.35 47.74
C VAL A 265 1.10 0.80 47.09
N ASN A 266 0.61 1.45 46.03
CA ASN A 266 -0.56 0.98 45.31
C ASN A 266 -0.10 0.11 44.12
N GLN A 267 -1.03 -0.68 43.58
CA GLN A 267 -0.71 -1.61 42.49
C GLN A 267 -0.12 -0.88 41.28
N SER A 268 -0.60 0.34 40.96
CA SER A 268 -0.10 1.14 39.84
C SER A 268 1.36 1.55 40.01
N HIS A 269 1.75 2.08 41.18
CA HIS A 269 3.13 2.46 41.47
C HIS A 269 4.07 1.26 41.43
N LEU A 270 3.64 0.11 41.96
CA LEU A 270 4.45 -1.10 41.93
C LEU A 270 4.61 -1.62 40.50
N THR A 271 3.54 -1.61 39.71
CA THR A 271 3.56 -2.00 38.29
C THR A 271 4.52 -1.12 37.50
N GLU A 272 4.43 0.21 37.66
CA GLU A 272 5.32 1.17 37.00
C GLU A 272 6.78 0.94 37.37
N LYS A 273 7.08 0.77 38.66
CA LYS A 273 8.46 0.51 39.13
C LYS A 273 9.02 -0.84 38.70
N VAL A 274 8.16 -1.86 38.56
CA VAL A 274 8.57 -3.17 38.04
C VAL A 274 8.89 -3.09 36.55
N ILE A 275 8.05 -2.39 35.77
CA ILE A 275 8.29 -2.15 34.34
C ILE A 275 9.63 -1.43 34.18
N GLU A 276 9.80 -0.29 34.86
CA GLU A 276 11.02 0.53 34.85
C GLU A 276 12.25 -0.33 35.20
N ALA A 277 12.24 -0.99 36.35
CA ALA A 277 13.40 -1.79 36.80
C ALA A 277 13.74 -2.95 35.85
N PHE A 278 12.74 -3.57 35.22
CA PHE A 278 12.96 -4.73 34.35
C PHE A 278 13.43 -4.34 32.94
N PHE A 279 12.85 -3.29 32.36
CA PHE A 279 13.10 -2.91 30.97
C PHE A 279 14.11 -1.77 30.79
N GLU A 280 14.42 -0.97 31.83
CA GLU A 280 15.40 0.13 31.73
C GLU A 280 16.76 -0.35 31.20
N SER A 281 17.21 -1.53 31.61
CA SER A 281 18.49 -2.12 31.17
C SER A 281 18.42 -2.89 29.84
N LYS A 282 17.22 -3.08 29.27
CA LYS A 282 17.02 -3.93 28.09
C LYS A 282 17.05 -3.08 26.82
N VAL A 283 18.08 -3.29 26.02
CA VAL A 283 18.25 -2.61 24.73
C VAL A 283 17.87 -3.56 23.59
N LEU A 284 17.15 -3.04 22.59
CA LEU A 284 16.87 -3.75 21.35
C LEU A 284 18.18 -3.95 20.57
N ASN A 285 18.48 -5.20 20.20
CA ASN A 285 19.70 -5.56 19.48
C ASN A 285 19.36 -6.23 18.15
N ARG A 286 20.09 -5.85 17.09
CA ARG A 286 20.11 -6.61 15.83
C ARG A 286 20.91 -7.90 16.06
N LYS A 287 20.40 -9.01 15.55
CA LYS A 287 21.01 -10.34 15.69
C LYS A 287 21.57 -10.78 14.35
N ASP A 288 22.89 -10.73 14.22
CA ASP A 288 23.60 -11.24 13.04
C ASP A 288 24.37 -12.49 13.46
N GLY A 289 23.72 -13.65 13.39
CA GLY A 289 24.25 -14.90 13.92
C GLY A 289 24.49 -14.85 15.44
N ARG A 290 25.77 -14.85 15.85
CA ARG A 290 26.17 -14.72 17.27
C ARG A 290 26.36 -13.27 17.72
N GLU A 291 26.57 -12.33 16.80
CA GLU A 291 26.78 -10.94 17.14
C GLU A 291 25.47 -10.25 17.56
N ARG A 292 25.60 -9.29 18.46
CA ARG A 292 24.50 -8.48 19.00
C ARG A 292 24.92 -7.03 18.95
N THR A 293 24.28 -6.28 18.07
CA THR A 293 24.57 -4.86 17.89
C THR A 293 23.37 -4.06 18.39
N PRO A 294 23.52 -3.18 19.39
CA PRO A 294 22.45 -2.31 19.85
C PRO A 294 21.92 -1.48 18.68
N VAL A 295 20.59 -1.36 18.56
CA VAL A 295 19.98 -0.56 17.48
C VAL A 295 20.43 0.91 17.56
N SER A 296 20.72 1.43 18.76
CA SER A 296 21.26 2.78 18.95
C SER A 296 22.58 3.03 18.20
N ASP A 297 23.35 1.97 17.93
CA ASP A 297 24.71 2.04 17.42
C ASP A 297 24.78 1.79 15.91
N LEU A 298 23.65 1.42 15.31
CA LEU A 298 23.51 1.24 13.86
C LEU A 298 23.60 2.58 13.11
N SER A 299 23.80 2.54 11.79
CA SER A 299 23.64 3.73 10.95
C SER A 299 22.18 4.23 10.94
N SER A 300 21.95 5.49 10.58
CA SER A 300 20.59 6.07 10.54
C SER A 300 19.61 5.25 9.68
N GLY A 301 20.05 4.79 8.51
CA GLY A 301 19.27 3.92 7.64
C GLY A 301 18.95 2.56 8.28
N GLU A 302 19.95 1.90 8.87
CA GLU A 302 19.74 0.61 9.54
C GLU A 302 18.81 0.71 10.76
N LYS A 303 18.83 1.84 11.49
CA LYS A 303 17.87 2.11 12.58
C LYS A 303 16.44 2.16 12.04
N ARG A 304 16.23 2.84 10.91
CA ARG A 304 14.92 2.92 10.24
C ARG A 304 14.45 1.54 9.76
N GLN A 305 15.35 0.76 9.18
CA GLN A 305 15.08 -0.61 8.78
C GLN A 305 14.66 -1.48 9.98
N ALA A 306 15.41 -1.42 11.09
CA ALA A 306 15.11 -2.18 12.30
C ALA A 306 13.73 -1.81 12.87
N LEU A 307 13.34 -0.54 12.83
CA LEU A 307 12.03 -0.09 13.31
C LEU A 307 10.88 -0.68 12.45
N VAL A 308 11.03 -0.67 11.13
CA VAL A 308 10.06 -1.31 10.22
C VAL A 308 10.05 -2.83 10.37
N ASP A 309 11.19 -3.47 10.61
CA ASP A 309 11.28 -4.91 10.90
C ASP A 309 10.53 -5.29 12.17
N VAL A 310 10.72 -4.50 13.24
CA VAL A 310 9.99 -4.66 14.50
C VAL A 310 8.50 -4.43 14.31
N ALA A 311 8.11 -3.38 13.59
CA ALA A 311 6.72 -3.09 13.29
C ALA A 311 6.07 -4.24 12.51
N LYS A 312 6.71 -4.72 11.44
CA LYS A 312 6.26 -5.89 10.68
C LYS A 312 6.07 -7.10 11.59
N ALA A 313 7.08 -7.44 12.39
CA ALA A 313 7.04 -8.62 13.25
C ALA A 313 5.85 -8.58 14.23
N PHE A 314 5.62 -7.47 14.92
CA PHE A 314 4.52 -7.35 15.87
C PHE A 314 3.15 -7.27 15.20
N LEU A 315 3.04 -6.52 14.11
CA LEU A 315 1.77 -6.37 13.39
C LEU A 315 1.30 -7.68 12.77
N LEU A 316 2.23 -8.47 12.20
CA LEU A 316 1.91 -9.78 11.63
C LEU A 316 1.65 -10.83 12.71
N ALA A 317 2.36 -10.78 13.85
CA ALA A 317 2.10 -11.68 14.98
C ALA A 317 0.72 -11.45 15.62
N ASN A 318 0.25 -10.19 15.61
CA ASN A 318 -1.05 -9.78 16.16
C ASN A 318 -2.19 -9.82 15.12
N ALA A 319 -2.01 -10.47 13.98
CA ALA A 319 -3.01 -10.52 12.90
C ALA A 319 -4.28 -11.36 13.24
N ALA A 320 -4.39 -11.91 14.45
CA ALA A 320 -5.61 -12.52 14.97
C ALA A 320 -6.71 -11.45 15.21
N PRO A 321 -8.00 -11.80 15.23
CA PRO A 321 -9.09 -10.84 15.09
C PRO A 321 -9.28 -10.00 16.36
N THR A 322 -8.45 -8.99 16.53
CA THR A 322 -8.75 -7.85 17.39
C THR A 322 -9.87 -7.06 16.73
N HIS A 323 -10.88 -6.63 17.51
CA HIS A 323 -11.90 -5.68 17.04
C HIS A 323 -11.30 -4.34 16.58
N GLN A 324 -10.03 -4.07 16.89
CA GLN A 324 -9.31 -2.86 16.47
C GLN A 324 -8.68 -2.99 15.10
N GLN A 325 -8.88 -1.98 14.26
CA GLN A 325 -8.23 -1.81 12.96
C GLN A 325 -6.96 -0.99 13.11
N ILE A 326 -5.84 -1.51 12.62
CA ILE A 326 -4.55 -0.84 12.71
C ILE A 326 -4.30 0.00 11.46
N ILE A 327 -3.79 1.21 11.67
CA ILE A 327 -3.28 2.10 10.63
C ILE A 327 -1.81 2.40 10.95
N LEU A 328 -0.91 2.01 10.06
CA LEU A 328 0.51 2.28 10.14
C LEU A 328 0.86 3.46 9.23
N ALA A 329 1.28 4.56 9.83
CA ALA A 329 1.72 5.77 9.13
C ALA A 329 3.23 5.95 9.27
N ILE A 330 3.96 6.06 8.15
CA ILE A 330 5.43 6.21 8.16
C ILE A 330 5.86 7.34 7.25
N ASP A 331 6.59 8.30 7.81
CA ASP A 331 7.25 9.33 7.03
C ASP A 331 8.59 8.83 6.48
N GLU A 332 8.77 8.93 5.17
CA GLU A 332 10.00 8.61 4.43
C GLU A 332 10.66 7.30 4.91
N PRO A 333 10.03 6.13 4.66
CA PRO A 333 10.58 4.84 5.08
C PRO A 333 11.95 4.54 4.46
N GLU A 334 12.32 5.21 3.36
CA GLU A 334 13.60 5.13 2.67
C GLU A 334 14.69 6.05 3.22
N LEU A 335 14.38 6.96 4.15
CA LEU A 335 15.31 8.00 4.57
C LEU A 335 16.64 7.41 5.05
N SER A 336 17.74 7.89 4.48
CA SER A 336 19.11 7.42 4.72
C SER A 336 19.40 5.95 4.35
N LEU A 337 18.49 5.25 3.65
CA LEU A 337 18.77 3.91 3.13
C LEU A 337 19.55 3.96 1.83
N HIS A 338 20.44 2.98 1.66
CA HIS A 338 21.02 2.69 0.36
C HIS A 338 19.94 2.13 -0.59
N VAL A 339 20.04 2.43 -1.89
CA VAL A 339 19.03 2.05 -2.90
C VAL A 339 18.74 0.54 -2.89
N SER A 340 19.77 -0.28 -2.63
CA SER A 340 19.61 -1.74 -2.51
C SER A 340 18.71 -2.17 -1.36
N SER A 341 18.67 -1.40 -0.27
CA SER A 341 17.86 -1.70 0.91
C SER A 341 16.44 -1.15 0.79
N CYS A 342 16.23 -0.08 0.00
CA CYS A 342 14.92 0.51 -0.27
C CYS A 342 13.94 -0.55 -0.78
N PHE A 343 14.37 -1.37 -1.73
CA PHE A 343 13.54 -2.44 -2.28
C PHE A 343 12.96 -3.36 -1.18
N SER A 344 13.84 -3.92 -0.33
CA SER A 344 13.43 -4.80 0.77
C SER A 344 12.54 -4.10 1.79
N GLN A 345 12.74 -2.79 1.97
CA GLN A 345 11.94 -1.99 2.89
C GLN A 345 10.50 -1.85 2.40
N PHE A 346 10.29 -1.54 1.12
CA PHE A 346 8.94 -1.44 0.56
C PHE A 346 8.26 -2.80 0.40
N GLU A 347 9.02 -3.88 0.19
CA GLU A 347 8.48 -5.24 0.22
C GLU A 347 7.85 -5.56 1.59
N LYS A 348 8.54 -5.21 2.69
CA LYS A 348 7.99 -5.38 4.06
C LYS A 348 6.69 -4.62 4.25
N LEU A 349 6.61 -3.38 3.75
CA LEU A 349 5.39 -2.56 3.85
C LEU A 349 4.24 -3.14 3.03
N ARG A 350 4.54 -3.70 1.84
CA ARG A 350 3.57 -4.44 1.02
C ARG A 350 2.98 -5.63 1.78
N GLU A 351 3.81 -6.41 2.46
CA GLU A 351 3.36 -7.56 3.26
C GLU A 351 2.46 -7.14 4.44
N ILE A 352 2.78 -6.03 5.12
CA ILE A 352 1.92 -5.48 6.17
C ILE A 352 0.57 -5.09 5.58
N ALA A 353 0.55 -4.38 4.45
CA ALA A 353 -0.68 -3.98 3.78
C ALA A 353 -1.52 -5.17 3.30
N ALA A 354 -0.88 -6.22 2.79
CA ALA A 354 -1.53 -7.46 2.39
C ALA A 354 -2.24 -8.17 3.55
N SER A 355 -1.82 -7.91 4.79
CA SER A 355 -2.44 -8.43 6.02
C SER A 355 -3.66 -7.60 6.48
N LYS A 356 -4.25 -6.79 5.58
CA LYS A 356 -5.41 -5.91 5.81
C LYS A 356 -5.16 -4.77 6.81
N ILE A 357 -3.90 -4.47 7.11
CA ILE A 357 -3.50 -3.29 7.88
C ILE A 357 -3.39 -2.12 6.91
N GLN A 358 -3.99 -0.98 7.24
CA GLN A 358 -3.84 0.19 6.38
C GLN A 358 -2.46 0.81 6.58
N VAL A 359 -1.67 0.90 5.53
CA VAL A 359 -0.34 1.51 5.49
C VAL A 359 -0.42 2.81 4.71
N VAL A 360 -0.04 3.93 5.34
CA VAL A 360 0.04 5.25 4.68
C VAL A 360 1.45 5.77 4.84
N ILE A 361 2.15 6.04 3.75
CA ILE A 361 3.51 6.54 3.80
C ILE A 361 3.68 7.85 3.07
N THR A 362 4.76 8.56 3.37
CA THR A 362 5.30 9.61 2.50
C THR A 362 6.61 9.14 1.88
N THR A 363 6.86 9.46 0.62
CA THR A 363 8.10 9.04 -0.04
C THR A 363 8.45 9.93 -1.23
N HIS A 364 9.74 10.04 -1.49
CA HIS A 364 10.30 10.65 -2.69
C HIS A 364 10.87 9.63 -3.68
N TRP A 365 10.92 8.38 -3.28
CA TRP A 365 11.39 7.29 -4.11
C TRP A 365 10.23 6.79 -4.96
N TYR A 366 10.34 6.75 -6.29
CA TYR A 366 9.23 6.32 -7.15
C TYR A 366 9.33 4.84 -7.55
N GLY A 367 10.44 4.18 -7.21
CA GLY A 367 10.67 2.76 -7.46
C GLY A 367 9.66 1.83 -6.77
N PHE A 368 8.93 2.30 -5.75
CA PHE A 368 7.95 1.46 -5.04
C PHE A 368 6.70 1.16 -5.87
N MET A 369 6.33 2.04 -6.80
CA MET A 369 5.08 1.93 -7.56
C MET A 369 4.90 0.53 -8.17
N PRO A 370 5.87 0.02 -8.95
CA PRO A 370 5.80 -1.34 -9.49
C PRO A 370 5.94 -2.44 -8.43
N ILE A 371 6.59 -2.19 -7.29
CA ILE A 371 6.83 -3.18 -6.23
C ILE A 371 5.56 -3.47 -5.44
N ILE A 372 4.84 -2.41 -5.08
CA ILE A 372 3.60 -2.50 -4.31
C ILE A 372 2.51 -3.13 -5.15
N SER A 373 2.35 -2.66 -6.41
CA SER A 373 1.39 -3.06 -7.46
C SER A 373 -0.10 -3.01 -7.08
N ASN A 374 -0.47 -3.40 -5.85
CA ASN A 374 -1.81 -3.29 -5.28
C ASN A 374 -1.83 -2.22 -4.17
N GLY A 375 -2.02 -0.97 -4.59
CA GLY A 375 -2.05 0.19 -3.71
C GLY A 375 -2.38 1.46 -4.48
N VAL A 376 -2.29 2.60 -3.83
CA VAL A 376 -2.44 3.91 -4.49
C VAL A 376 -1.23 4.79 -4.24
N ALA A 377 -0.93 5.67 -5.21
CA ALA A 377 -0.05 6.80 -5.02
C ALA A 377 -0.86 8.09 -5.07
N VAL A 378 -0.69 8.95 -4.07
CA VAL A 378 -1.34 10.25 -3.96
C VAL A 378 -0.30 11.30 -4.30
N TYR A 379 -0.34 11.81 -5.53
CA TYR A 379 0.55 12.89 -5.96
C TYR A 379 0.06 14.22 -5.37
N CYS A 380 0.87 14.79 -4.49
CA CYS A 380 0.67 16.10 -3.90
C CYS A 380 1.44 17.14 -4.73
N PRO A 381 0.77 17.91 -5.59
CA PRO A 381 1.42 19.01 -6.30
C PRO A 381 1.76 20.14 -5.32
N LYS A 382 2.72 20.98 -5.71
CA LYS A 382 3.10 22.18 -4.95
C LYS A 382 2.24 23.40 -5.29
N SER A 383 1.52 23.34 -6.42
CA SER A 383 0.53 24.33 -6.83
C SER A 383 -0.78 24.15 -6.05
N ASP A 384 -1.72 25.10 -6.20
CA ASP A 384 -3.08 25.00 -5.65
C ASP A 384 -3.94 23.89 -6.30
N GLN A 385 -3.34 23.03 -7.13
CA GLN A 385 -4.02 21.89 -7.70
C GLN A 385 -4.34 20.85 -6.63
N ALA A 386 -5.46 20.18 -6.81
CA ALA A 386 -5.88 19.08 -5.96
C ALA A 386 -4.87 17.93 -5.96
N PRO A 387 -4.62 17.28 -4.80
CA PRO A 387 -3.90 16.01 -4.77
C PRO A 387 -4.61 14.98 -5.63
N LEU A 388 -3.81 14.24 -6.38
CA LEU A 388 -4.29 13.29 -7.37
C LEU A 388 -4.01 11.86 -6.94
N LEU A 389 -5.02 11.01 -6.99
CA LEU A 389 -4.91 9.59 -6.64
C LEU A 389 -4.72 8.75 -7.89
N LEU A 390 -3.59 8.04 -7.95
CA LEU A 390 -3.18 7.10 -8.98
C LEU A 390 -3.34 5.68 -8.45
N ASP A 391 -3.94 4.79 -9.24
CA ASP A 391 -4.01 3.37 -8.88
C ASP A 391 -2.73 2.67 -9.35
N LEU A 392 -1.99 2.03 -8.43
CA LEU A 392 -0.70 1.41 -8.75
C LEU A 392 -0.84 0.22 -9.71
N ARG A 393 -2.04 -0.35 -9.88
CA ARG A 393 -2.29 -1.43 -10.83
C ARG A 393 -2.22 -0.94 -12.28
N CYS A 394 -2.56 0.34 -12.52
CA CYS A 394 -2.64 0.95 -13.85
C CYS A 394 -2.05 2.36 -13.88
N PHE A 395 -1.02 2.61 -13.05
CA PHE A 395 -0.52 3.97 -12.82
C PHE A 395 0.07 4.60 -14.09
N ARG A 396 0.55 3.79 -15.04
CA ARG A 396 1.10 4.27 -16.31
C ARG A 396 -0.02 4.76 -17.24
N GLU A 397 -1.13 4.05 -17.29
CA GLU A 397 -2.34 4.48 -18.00
C GLU A 397 -2.90 5.76 -17.38
N ASP A 398 -2.94 5.83 -16.04
CA ASP A 398 -3.33 7.04 -15.32
C ASP A 398 -2.40 8.22 -15.67
N ILE A 399 -1.07 8.03 -15.62
CA ILE A 399 -0.08 9.06 -16.00
C ILE A 399 -0.28 9.53 -17.45
N LYS A 400 -0.55 8.63 -18.41
CA LYS A 400 -0.83 9.00 -19.80
C LYS A 400 -2.09 9.85 -19.91
N LYS A 401 -3.18 9.46 -19.24
CA LYS A 401 -4.43 10.23 -19.19
C LYS A 401 -4.18 11.63 -18.62
N LEU A 402 -3.46 11.71 -17.51
CA LEU A 402 -3.12 12.97 -16.86
C LEU A 402 -2.25 13.88 -17.71
N LYS A 403 -1.30 13.32 -18.43
CA LYS A 403 -0.46 14.09 -19.36
C LYS A 403 -1.29 14.70 -20.49
N ALA A 404 -2.28 13.96 -20.99
CA ALA A 404 -3.20 14.47 -21.99
C ALA A 404 -4.06 15.60 -21.41
N ASP A 405 -4.62 15.39 -20.21
CA ASP A 405 -5.51 16.36 -19.54
C ASP A 405 -4.76 17.64 -19.13
N THR A 406 -3.48 17.52 -18.74
CA THR A 406 -2.62 18.64 -18.32
C THR A 406 -1.77 19.23 -19.44
N LYS A 407 -1.99 18.82 -20.70
CA LYS A 407 -1.21 19.25 -21.87
C LYS A 407 0.31 19.10 -21.69
N GLY A 408 0.74 18.10 -20.91
CA GLY A 408 2.14 17.79 -20.66
C GLY A 408 2.78 18.46 -19.45
N GLU A 409 2.06 19.29 -18.68
CA GLU A 409 2.62 19.97 -17.50
C GLU A 409 2.93 19.00 -16.35
N LEU A 410 2.17 17.91 -16.22
CA LEU A 410 2.37 16.90 -15.18
C LEU A 410 2.31 15.48 -15.78
N PRO A 411 3.14 14.52 -15.32
CA PRO A 411 4.34 14.64 -14.50
C PRO A 411 5.55 13.98 -15.18
N ALA A 412 6.36 14.77 -15.88
CA ALA A 412 7.59 14.27 -16.52
C ALA A 412 8.59 13.67 -15.50
N GLU A 413 8.63 14.22 -14.27
CA GLU A 413 9.49 13.73 -13.18
C GLU A 413 9.12 12.33 -12.69
N LEU A 414 7.81 12.03 -12.62
CA LEU A 414 7.30 10.73 -12.18
C LEU A 414 7.77 9.60 -13.11
N GLU A 415 7.76 9.82 -14.42
CA GLU A 415 8.14 8.78 -15.39
C GLU A 415 9.66 8.53 -15.42
N LEU A 416 10.46 9.60 -15.53
CA LEU A 416 11.91 9.48 -15.62
C LEU A 416 12.53 8.92 -14.34
N LYS A 417 12.15 9.50 -13.19
CA LYS A 417 12.67 9.06 -11.90
C LYS A 417 12.16 7.67 -11.55
N GLY A 418 10.88 7.37 -11.85
CA GLY A 418 10.30 6.04 -11.63
C GLY A 418 11.01 4.92 -12.41
N ILE A 419 11.38 5.16 -13.68
CA ILE A 419 12.14 4.14 -14.47
C ILE A 419 13.53 3.94 -13.89
N ASN A 420 14.25 5.02 -13.55
CA ASN A 420 15.59 4.91 -13.01
C ASN A 420 15.59 4.20 -11.65
N ASP A 421 14.72 4.62 -10.73
CA ASP A 421 14.57 3.99 -9.41
C ASP A 421 14.22 2.50 -9.54
N LEU A 422 13.33 2.13 -10.48
CA LEU A 422 12.98 0.74 -10.76
C LEU A 422 14.20 -0.05 -11.26
N VAL A 423 14.93 0.45 -12.25
CA VAL A 423 16.11 -0.24 -12.80
C VAL A 423 17.17 -0.46 -11.71
N GLN A 424 17.45 0.56 -10.90
CA GLN A 424 18.39 0.43 -9.79
C GLN A 424 17.91 -0.59 -8.75
N SER A 425 16.60 -0.67 -8.49
CA SER A 425 16.01 -1.67 -7.61
C SER A 425 16.20 -3.09 -8.15
N ILE A 426 15.94 -3.28 -9.45
CA ILE A 426 16.11 -4.57 -10.11
C ILE A 426 17.57 -4.99 -10.00
N ILE A 427 18.51 -4.14 -10.42
CA ILE A 427 19.95 -4.41 -10.36
C ILE A 427 20.37 -4.79 -8.95
N ALA A 428 20.04 -3.96 -7.96
CA ALA A 428 20.43 -4.21 -6.59
C ALA A 428 19.82 -5.50 -6.03
N SER A 429 18.57 -5.81 -6.40
CA SER A 429 17.90 -7.03 -5.94
C SER A 429 18.57 -8.28 -6.51
N ILE A 430 18.87 -8.31 -7.82
CA ILE A 430 19.41 -9.51 -8.48
C ILE A 430 20.91 -9.71 -8.24
N THR A 431 21.64 -8.68 -7.81
CA THR A 431 23.06 -8.80 -7.44
C THR A 431 23.27 -9.11 -5.96
N SER A 432 22.34 -8.68 -5.10
CA SER A 432 22.40 -8.97 -3.66
C SER A 432 21.75 -10.29 -3.27
N ALA A 433 20.77 -10.77 -4.04
CA ALA A 433 20.04 -12.00 -3.76
C ALA A 433 19.39 -12.59 -5.02
N ASP A 434 18.83 -13.79 -4.89
CA ASP A 434 18.10 -14.50 -5.94
C ASP A 434 16.65 -13.98 -6.13
N TYR A 435 16.52 -12.70 -6.48
CA TYR A 435 15.24 -12.11 -6.89
C TYR A 435 14.95 -12.39 -8.37
N ARG A 436 13.66 -12.54 -8.70
CA ARG A 436 13.18 -12.86 -10.04
C ARG A 436 12.23 -11.78 -10.52
N TRP A 437 12.40 -11.31 -11.74
CA TRP A 437 11.58 -10.26 -12.33
C TRP A 437 11.04 -10.67 -13.69
N ILE A 438 9.77 -10.38 -13.93
CA ILE A 438 9.17 -10.39 -15.26
C ILE A 438 8.74 -8.95 -15.57
N ILE A 439 9.29 -8.37 -16.64
CA ILE A 439 8.91 -7.04 -17.14
C ILE A 439 8.01 -7.25 -18.35
N CYS A 440 6.78 -6.74 -18.28
CA CYS A 440 5.76 -6.90 -19.33
C CYS A 440 5.16 -5.54 -19.74
N GLU A 441 4.40 -5.52 -20.83
CA GLU A 441 3.93 -4.27 -21.42
C GLU A 441 2.79 -3.64 -20.62
N GLY A 442 1.74 -4.41 -20.34
CA GLY A 442 0.48 -3.93 -19.83
C GLY A 442 0.04 -4.53 -18.50
N SER A 443 -0.86 -3.83 -17.83
CA SER A 443 -1.43 -4.26 -16.55
C SER A 443 -2.17 -5.60 -16.66
N ALA A 444 -2.86 -5.86 -17.77
CA ALA A 444 -3.52 -7.14 -18.05
C ALA A 444 -2.52 -8.31 -18.14
N ASP A 445 -1.39 -8.11 -18.85
CA ASP A 445 -0.29 -9.07 -18.96
C ASP A 445 0.18 -9.55 -17.59
N SER A 446 0.37 -8.59 -16.68
CA SER A 446 0.82 -8.88 -15.32
C SER A 446 -0.16 -9.78 -14.56
N ILE A 447 -1.46 -9.66 -14.82
CA ILE A 447 -2.50 -10.49 -14.19
C ILE A 447 -2.39 -11.94 -14.68
N TYR A 448 -2.25 -12.17 -15.99
CA TYR A 448 -2.07 -13.50 -16.55
C TYR A 448 -0.77 -14.17 -16.06
N LEU A 449 0.33 -13.42 -16.08
CA LEU A 449 1.63 -13.91 -15.65
C LEU A 449 1.65 -14.28 -14.15
N ASN A 450 1.05 -13.45 -13.28
CA ASN A 450 0.91 -13.76 -11.85
C ASN A 450 -0.04 -14.93 -11.56
N HIS A 451 -1.00 -15.19 -12.45
CA HIS A 451 -1.88 -16.36 -12.34
C HIS A 451 -1.13 -17.67 -12.57
N TYR A 452 -0.34 -17.73 -13.65
CA TYR A 452 0.37 -18.96 -14.02
C TYR A 452 1.71 -19.16 -13.31
N ILE A 453 2.46 -18.09 -13.01
CA ILE A 453 3.80 -18.18 -12.45
C ILE A 453 3.76 -17.69 -11.01
N LYS A 454 3.96 -18.62 -10.07
CA LYS A 454 4.03 -18.34 -8.64
C LYS A 454 5.35 -18.86 -8.10
N HIS A 455 6.20 -17.95 -7.64
CA HIS A 455 7.48 -18.29 -7.05
C HIS A 455 7.82 -17.30 -5.93
N SER A 456 8.56 -17.73 -4.91
CA SER A 456 9.06 -16.82 -3.88
C SER A 456 9.99 -15.77 -4.50
N LYS A 457 9.88 -14.50 -4.09
CA LYS A 457 10.71 -13.39 -4.62
C LYS A 457 10.55 -13.14 -6.13
N LEU A 458 9.42 -13.52 -6.71
CA LEU A 458 9.05 -13.15 -8.08
C LEU A 458 8.24 -11.86 -8.11
N PHE A 459 8.61 -10.94 -9.00
CA PHE A 459 7.93 -9.69 -9.25
C PHE A 459 7.57 -9.57 -10.72
N VAL A 460 6.28 -9.43 -11.01
CA VAL A 460 5.77 -9.19 -12.36
C VAL A 460 5.36 -7.73 -12.47
N VAL A 461 6.02 -6.99 -13.36
CA VAL A 461 5.92 -5.54 -13.43
C VAL A 461 5.45 -5.10 -14.83
N PRO A 462 4.28 -4.46 -14.94
CA PRO A 462 3.86 -3.78 -16.16
C PRO A 462 4.54 -2.40 -16.28
N VAL A 463 5.06 -2.06 -17.47
CA VAL A 463 5.83 -0.81 -17.66
C VAL A 463 5.28 0.15 -18.72
N GLY A 464 4.13 -0.17 -19.32
CA GLY A 464 3.36 0.74 -20.17
C GLY A 464 3.73 0.72 -21.66
N GLY A 465 4.12 -0.46 -22.18
CA GLY A 465 4.36 -0.72 -23.60
C GLY A 465 5.79 -1.16 -23.95
N SER A 466 5.93 -1.77 -25.13
CA SER A 466 7.18 -2.31 -25.67
C SER A 466 8.37 -1.33 -25.68
N PRO A 467 8.22 -0.01 -25.95
CA PRO A 467 9.35 0.92 -25.92
C PRO A 467 9.98 1.03 -24.53
N THR A 468 9.17 1.01 -23.47
CA THR A 468 9.66 1.08 -22.09
C THR A 468 10.34 -0.23 -21.67
N VAL A 469 9.79 -1.38 -22.08
CA VAL A 469 10.42 -2.69 -21.84
C VAL A 469 11.81 -2.74 -22.48
N LYS A 470 11.93 -2.37 -23.76
CA LYS A 470 13.20 -2.28 -24.50
C LYS A 470 14.19 -1.33 -23.81
N LYS A 471 13.72 -0.17 -23.33
CA LYS A 471 14.54 0.82 -22.61
C LYS A 471 15.08 0.27 -21.27
N ILE A 472 14.23 -0.38 -20.47
CA ILE A 472 14.62 -1.02 -19.21
C ILE A 472 15.67 -2.11 -19.48
N TYR A 473 15.43 -2.97 -20.48
CA TYR A 473 16.38 -4.02 -20.85
C TYR A 473 17.77 -3.44 -21.18
N ASN A 474 17.83 -2.37 -21.97
CA ASN A 474 19.10 -1.71 -22.29
C ASN A 474 19.82 -1.17 -21.06
N TYR A 475 19.11 -0.51 -20.14
CA TYR A 475 19.74 -0.02 -18.92
C TYR A 475 20.25 -1.14 -18.02
N LEU A 476 19.49 -2.23 -17.88
CA LEU A 476 19.93 -3.42 -17.16
C LEU A 476 21.17 -4.03 -17.80
N TYR A 477 21.15 -4.23 -19.12
CA TYR A 477 22.28 -4.81 -19.85
C TYR A 477 23.54 -3.95 -19.70
N LEU A 478 23.44 -2.64 -19.93
CA LEU A 478 24.57 -1.71 -19.82
C LEU A 478 25.17 -1.68 -18.41
N ALA A 479 24.34 -1.75 -17.37
CA ALA A 479 24.80 -1.72 -15.99
C ALA A 479 25.42 -3.06 -15.54
N LEU A 480 25.04 -4.18 -16.15
CA LEU A 480 25.43 -5.53 -15.73
C LEU A 480 26.49 -6.17 -16.63
N GLU A 481 26.81 -5.58 -17.79
CA GLU A 481 27.75 -6.14 -18.77
C GLU A 481 29.13 -6.41 -18.15
N ASP A 482 29.55 -5.55 -17.21
CA ASP A 482 30.84 -5.62 -16.50
C ASP A 482 30.79 -6.44 -15.18
N SER A 483 29.59 -6.72 -14.64
CA SER A 483 29.38 -7.39 -13.33
C SER A 483 28.69 -8.76 -13.47
N ARG A 484 29.06 -9.53 -14.49
CA ARG A 484 28.36 -10.79 -14.85
C ARG A 484 28.38 -11.85 -13.74
N SER A 485 29.47 -11.93 -12.98
CA SER A 485 29.65 -12.89 -11.89
C SER A 485 28.74 -12.62 -10.70
N ASP A 486 28.27 -11.38 -10.55
CA ASP A 486 27.56 -10.92 -9.37
C ASP A 486 26.05 -11.14 -9.51
N ILE A 487 25.58 -11.51 -10.71
CA ILE A 487 24.16 -11.75 -10.98
C ILE A 487 23.74 -13.09 -10.37
N GLN A 488 22.98 -13.02 -9.28
CA GLN A 488 22.40 -14.16 -8.59
C GLN A 488 20.94 -14.41 -8.98
N GLY A 489 20.21 -13.34 -9.30
CA GLY A 489 18.80 -13.36 -9.71
C GLY A 489 18.58 -13.47 -11.22
N ARG A 490 17.31 -13.31 -11.64
CA ARG A 490 16.89 -13.43 -13.05
C ARG A 490 15.92 -12.31 -13.46
N VAL A 491 16.05 -11.80 -14.68
CA VAL A 491 15.10 -10.83 -15.28
C VAL A 491 14.63 -11.32 -16.65
N TYR A 492 13.33 -11.42 -16.84
CA TYR A 492 12.71 -11.77 -18.11
C TYR A 492 11.87 -10.61 -18.63
N CYS A 493 12.23 -10.04 -19.77
CA CYS A 493 11.46 -9.00 -20.46
C CYS A 493 10.61 -9.65 -21.55
N LEU A 494 9.29 -9.53 -21.45
CA LEU A 494 8.33 -10.05 -22.41
C LEU A 494 7.67 -8.89 -23.17
N ILE A 495 7.62 -9.00 -24.48
CA ILE A 495 6.89 -8.06 -25.36
C ILE A 495 5.92 -8.82 -26.28
N ASP A 496 4.86 -8.13 -26.69
CA ASP A 496 3.95 -8.58 -27.73
C ASP A 496 4.63 -8.48 -29.11
N THR A 497 4.05 -9.15 -30.12
CA THR A 497 4.42 -8.90 -31.51
C THR A 497 3.46 -7.88 -32.11
N ASP A 498 3.96 -6.65 -32.28
CA ASP A 498 3.23 -5.52 -32.86
C ASP A 498 2.91 -5.70 -34.35
N LYS A 499 1.84 -5.02 -34.82
CA LYS A 499 1.47 -4.92 -36.25
C LYS A 499 2.58 -4.32 -37.11
N ARG A 500 3.40 -3.43 -36.55
CA ARG A 500 4.57 -2.84 -37.22
C ARG A 500 5.82 -3.40 -36.56
N PHE A 501 6.56 -4.22 -37.30
CA PHE A 501 7.80 -4.79 -36.79
C PHE A 501 8.89 -3.73 -36.67
N GLU A 502 9.45 -3.61 -35.48
CA GLU A 502 10.66 -2.85 -35.21
C GLU A 502 11.69 -3.78 -34.57
N SER A 503 12.69 -4.19 -35.37
CA SER A 503 13.79 -5.03 -34.89
C SER A 503 14.51 -4.36 -33.73
N PHE A 504 14.65 -5.09 -32.63
CA PHE A 504 15.44 -4.66 -31.48
C PHE A 504 16.53 -5.69 -31.21
N ASP A 505 17.79 -5.27 -31.24
CA ASP A 505 18.93 -6.16 -30.97
C ASP A 505 19.14 -6.31 -29.45
N GLY A 506 18.35 -7.19 -28.85
CA GLY A 506 18.52 -7.63 -27.48
C GLY A 506 19.71 -8.59 -27.39
N LYS A 507 20.86 -8.12 -26.91
CA LYS A 507 22.04 -8.97 -26.68
C LYS A 507 21.75 -10.06 -25.65
N ASP A 508 21.86 -11.32 -26.05
CA ASP A 508 21.63 -12.51 -25.18
C ASP A 508 22.91 -12.98 -24.44
N SER A 509 23.92 -12.12 -24.29
CA SER A 509 25.23 -12.52 -23.75
C SER A 509 25.23 -12.74 -22.23
N LEU A 510 24.25 -12.18 -21.53
CA LEU A 510 24.09 -12.25 -20.08
C LEU A 510 23.07 -13.33 -19.73
N ALA A 511 23.51 -14.42 -19.09
CA ALA A 511 22.62 -15.53 -18.77
C ALA A 511 21.47 -15.13 -17.82
N GLY A 512 21.68 -14.12 -16.96
CA GLY A 512 20.73 -13.67 -15.95
C GLY A 512 19.59 -12.79 -16.44
N ILE A 513 19.69 -12.21 -17.65
CA ILE A 513 18.67 -11.32 -18.19
C ILE A 513 18.31 -11.73 -19.62
N LEU A 514 17.03 -11.70 -19.97
CA LEU A 514 16.54 -12.12 -21.28
C LEU A 514 15.42 -11.22 -21.77
N ILE A 515 15.33 -10.99 -23.08
CA ILE A 515 14.18 -10.34 -23.71
C ILE A 515 13.64 -11.18 -24.87
N ARG A 516 12.33 -11.43 -24.90
CA ARG A 516 11.66 -12.22 -25.94
C ARG A 516 10.32 -11.61 -26.32
N ARG A 517 9.86 -11.93 -27.54
CA ARG A 517 8.55 -11.54 -28.06
C ARG A 517 7.63 -12.74 -28.26
N LEU A 518 6.34 -12.58 -27.98
CA LEU A 518 5.33 -13.61 -28.21
C LEU A 518 5.02 -13.77 -29.69
N LYS A 519 4.90 -15.01 -30.15
CA LYS A 519 4.54 -15.29 -31.52
C LYS A 519 3.65 -16.52 -31.63
N ASN A 520 2.43 -16.35 -32.15
CA ASN A 520 1.65 -17.51 -32.58
C ASN A 520 2.19 -18.01 -33.92
N ASN A 521 2.48 -19.31 -33.97
CA ASN A 521 2.92 -20.03 -35.15
C ASN A 521 1.72 -20.84 -35.68
N GLU A 522 1.23 -20.44 -36.85
CA GLU A 522 0.07 -21.05 -37.51
C GLU A 522 0.38 -22.48 -38.02
N GLU A 523 1.65 -22.80 -38.31
CA GLU A 523 2.04 -24.12 -38.84
C GLU A 523 1.95 -25.22 -37.79
N ASN A 524 2.38 -24.92 -36.55
CA ASN A 524 2.41 -25.90 -35.46
C ASN A 524 1.32 -25.66 -34.40
N CYS A 525 0.47 -24.64 -34.60
CA CYS A 525 -0.62 -24.25 -33.72
C CYS A 525 -0.19 -24.01 -32.26
N ARG A 526 0.98 -23.38 -32.07
CA ARG A 526 1.55 -23.07 -30.75
C ARG A 526 2.05 -21.64 -30.68
N THR A 527 2.17 -21.13 -29.45
CA THR A 527 2.85 -19.87 -29.16
C THR A 527 4.33 -20.14 -28.87
N GLU A 528 5.20 -19.37 -29.51
CA GLU A 528 6.65 -19.41 -29.39
C GLU A 528 7.20 -18.09 -28.81
N LEU A 529 8.36 -18.16 -28.16
CA LEU A 529 9.10 -17.00 -27.64
C LEU A 529 10.29 -16.71 -28.55
N LEU A 530 10.13 -15.74 -29.44
CA LEU A 530 11.15 -15.39 -30.42
C LEU A 530 12.09 -14.30 -29.90
N LYS A 531 13.27 -14.21 -30.51
CA LYS A 531 14.16 -13.06 -30.29
C LYS A 531 13.52 -11.79 -30.84
N THR A 532 13.82 -10.66 -30.21
CA THR A 532 13.33 -9.35 -30.64
C THR A 532 13.95 -8.86 -31.96
N SER A 533 15.04 -9.50 -32.41
CA SER A 533 15.67 -9.27 -33.72
C SER A 533 15.16 -10.21 -34.82
N ASP A 534 14.37 -11.23 -34.46
CA ASP A 534 13.77 -12.15 -35.43
C ASP A 534 12.71 -11.43 -36.26
N ASN A 535 12.79 -11.51 -37.58
CA ASN A 535 11.92 -10.78 -38.52
C ASN A 535 10.55 -11.43 -38.78
N ASN A 536 10.25 -12.60 -38.18
CA ASN A 536 8.96 -13.27 -38.31
C ASN A 536 7.87 -12.58 -37.48
N ALA A 537 7.35 -11.46 -37.99
CA ALA A 537 6.44 -10.58 -37.27
C ALA A 537 4.94 -10.76 -37.59
N SER A 538 4.56 -11.56 -38.60
CA SER A 538 3.14 -11.86 -38.92
C SER A 538 2.75 -13.31 -38.58
N PRO A 539 1.63 -13.56 -37.88
CA PRO A 539 0.64 -12.58 -37.41
C PRO A 539 1.12 -11.79 -36.17
N PRO A 540 0.58 -10.58 -35.94
CA PRO A 540 0.66 -9.91 -34.65
C PRO A 540 0.14 -10.83 -33.54
N THR A 541 0.69 -10.73 -32.34
CA THR A 541 0.31 -11.63 -31.23
C THR A 541 0.44 -10.87 -29.91
N VAL A 542 -0.68 -10.74 -29.20
CA VAL A 542 -0.73 -10.24 -27.81
C VAL A 542 -0.95 -11.40 -26.83
N ILE A 543 -0.73 -11.22 -25.53
CA ILE A 543 -0.95 -12.31 -24.55
C ILE A 543 -2.37 -12.90 -24.65
N GLU A 544 -3.40 -12.08 -24.87
CA GLU A 544 -4.78 -12.58 -24.98
C GLU A 544 -4.99 -13.60 -26.10
N ASP A 545 -4.15 -13.57 -27.16
CA ASP A 545 -4.14 -14.51 -28.28
C ASP A 545 -3.51 -15.88 -27.93
N THR A 546 -2.85 -15.95 -26.77
CA THR A 546 -2.02 -17.10 -26.34
C THR A 546 -2.64 -17.89 -25.19
N LEU A 547 -3.80 -17.46 -24.70
CA LEU A 547 -4.48 -18.00 -23.52
C LEU A 547 -5.19 -19.33 -23.82
N ASN A 548 -5.49 -20.10 -22.76
CA ASN A 548 -6.33 -21.29 -22.86
C ASN A 548 -7.73 -20.92 -23.37
N VAL A 549 -8.12 -21.49 -24.52
CA VAL A 549 -9.35 -21.12 -25.24
C VAL A 549 -10.64 -21.40 -24.44
N SER A 550 -10.70 -22.53 -23.73
CA SER A 550 -11.90 -22.89 -22.96
C SER A 550 -12.21 -21.88 -21.84
N SER A 551 -11.18 -21.42 -21.13
CA SER A 551 -11.27 -20.36 -20.13
C SER A 551 -11.56 -18.99 -20.77
N PHE A 552 -10.95 -18.72 -21.93
CA PHE A 552 -11.17 -17.48 -22.69
C PHE A 552 -12.65 -17.32 -23.07
N ILE A 553 -13.26 -18.37 -23.63
CA ILE A 553 -14.68 -18.36 -24.03
C ILE A 553 -15.57 -18.11 -22.82
N LYS A 554 -15.35 -18.83 -21.70
CA LYS A 554 -16.12 -18.65 -20.45
C LYS A 554 -16.01 -17.22 -19.93
N ALA A 555 -14.80 -16.65 -19.96
CA ALA A 555 -14.56 -15.28 -19.53
C ALA A 555 -15.34 -14.27 -20.41
N ILE A 556 -15.26 -14.36 -21.74
CA ILE A 556 -16.05 -13.51 -22.65
C ILE A 556 -17.56 -13.65 -22.40
N GLN A 557 -18.06 -14.88 -22.25
CA GLN A 557 -19.49 -15.13 -22.04
C GLN A 557 -20.02 -14.47 -20.77
N SER A 558 -19.21 -14.35 -19.72
CA SER A 558 -19.63 -13.68 -18.48
C SER A 558 -19.93 -12.19 -18.64
N PHE A 559 -19.44 -11.54 -19.70
CA PHE A 559 -19.70 -10.13 -20.00
C PHE A 559 -20.92 -9.91 -20.90
N LYS A 560 -21.62 -10.97 -21.33
CA LYS A 560 -22.79 -10.85 -22.22
C LYS A 560 -23.89 -9.93 -21.68
N THR A 561 -24.10 -9.95 -20.35
CA THR A 561 -25.12 -9.13 -19.68
C THR A 561 -24.58 -7.78 -19.20
N HIS A 562 -23.31 -7.48 -19.42
CA HIS A 562 -22.70 -6.23 -18.97
C HIS A 562 -23.19 -5.06 -19.82
N VAL A 563 -23.64 -3.97 -19.19
CA VAL A 563 -24.26 -2.80 -19.84
C VAL A 563 -23.42 -2.24 -20.99
N VAL A 564 -22.11 -2.09 -20.78
CA VAL A 564 -21.18 -1.51 -21.77
C VAL A 564 -20.67 -2.54 -22.80
N TYR A 565 -20.21 -3.72 -22.36
CA TYR A 565 -19.50 -4.68 -23.22
C TYR A 565 -20.43 -5.71 -23.88
N GLY A 566 -21.56 -6.02 -23.25
CA GLY A 566 -22.57 -6.97 -23.77
C GLY A 566 -23.06 -6.65 -25.18
N PRO A 567 -23.37 -5.37 -25.52
CA PRO A 567 -23.74 -4.98 -26.87
C PRO A 567 -22.65 -5.27 -27.93
N LEU A 568 -21.36 -5.21 -27.56
CA LEU A 568 -20.26 -5.53 -28.48
C LEU A 568 -20.13 -7.04 -28.68
N ILE A 569 -20.27 -7.83 -27.61
CA ILE A 569 -20.27 -9.29 -27.67
C ILE A 569 -21.45 -9.83 -28.48
N SER A 570 -22.60 -9.16 -28.41
CA SER A 570 -23.81 -9.54 -29.15
C SER A 570 -23.70 -9.29 -30.66
N ARG A 571 -22.66 -8.58 -31.14
CA ARG A 571 -22.37 -8.40 -32.57
C ARG A 571 -21.70 -9.61 -33.22
N LEU A 572 -21.23 -10.56 -32.42
CA LEU A 572 -20.61 -11.78 -32.93
C LEU A 572 -21.64 -12.58 -33.73
N SER A 573 -21.24 -13.00 -34.92
CA SER A 573 -22.10 -13.70 -35.88
C SER A 573 -22.56 -15.07 -35.39
N SER A 574 -21.78 -15.69 -34.50
CA SER A 574 -22.06 -16.98 -33.89
C SER A 574 -21.47 -17.06 -32.46
N PRO A 575 -21.97 -17.99 -31.61
CA PRO A 575 -21.32 -18.26 -30.33
C PRO A 575 -19.87 -18.72 -30.54
N LEU A 576 -18.94 -18.17 -29.75
CA LEU A 576 -17.55 -18.60 -29.76
C LEU A 576 -17.46 -20.11 -29.52
N SER A 577 -16.73 -20.79 -30.40
CA SER A 577 -16.43 -22.22 -30.29
C SER A 577 -14.94 -22.44 -30.49
N SER A 578 -14.43 -23.53 -29.92
CA SER A 578 -13.02 -23.92 -29.96
C SER A 578 -12.88 -25.04 -30.99
N GLU A 579 -11.98 -24.88 -31.96
CA GLU A 579 -11.61 -25.98 -32.86
C GLU A 579 -10.77 -27.04 -32.15
N ASN A 580 -9.92 -26.58 -31.24
CA ASN A 580 -9.06 -27.43 -30.42
C ASN A 580 -8.76 -26.75 -29.08
N ASP A 581 -9.08 -27.43 -27.98
CA ASP A 581 -8.90 -26.89 -26.63
C ASP A 581 -7.44 -26.80 -26.18
N ASP A 582 -6.53 -27.49 -26.87
CA ASP A 582 -5.08 -27.45 -26.61
C ASP A 582 -4.36 -26.33 -27.39
N TRP A 583 -5.06 -25.65 -28.32
CA TRP A 583 -4.49 -24.56 -29.10
C TRP A 583 -4.64 -23.21 -28.40
N PRO A 584 -3.72 -22.26 -28.66
CA PRO A 584 -3.86 -20.86 -28.25
C PRO A 584 -5.21 -20.27 -28.69
N SER A 585 -5.80 -19.41 -27.86
CA SER A 585 -7.11 -18.79 -28.08
C SER A 585 -7.28 -18.23 -29.50
N SER A 586 -6.33 -17.45 -30.03
CA SER A 586 -6.51 -16.84 -31.36
C SER A 586 -6.47 -17.86 -32.50
N LEU A 587 -5.75 -18.98 -32.31
CA LEU A 587 -5.61 -20.04 -33.30
C LEU A 587 -6.79 -21.01 -33.23
N SER A 588 -7.41 -21.16 -32.06
CA SER A 588 -8.52 -22.09 -31.83
C SER A 588 -9.91 -21.52 -32.16
N LEU A 589 -10.12 -20.20 -32.03
CA LEU A 589 -11.46 -19.58 -32.12
C LEU A 589 -12.03 -19.43 -33.55
N ASN A 590 -11.25 -19.76 -34.59
CA ASN A 590 -11.60 -19.62 -36.02
C ASN A 590 -12.57 -18.47 -36.35
N LEU A 591 -12.18 -17.25 -35.99
CA LEU A 591 -13.01 -16.06 -36.16
C LEU A 591 -12.99 -15.58 -37.61
N ASN A 592 -14.18 -15.36 -38.19
CA ASN A 592 -14.28 -14.66 -39.46
C ASN A 592 -13.84 -13.19 -39.32
N PHE A 593 -13.66 -12.49 -40.46
CA PHE A 593 -13.19 -11.11 -40.47
C PHE A 593 -14.04 -10.15 -39.62
N THR A 594 -15.36 -10.28 -39.67
CA THR A 594 -16.30 -9.44 -38.93
C THR A 594 -16.20 -9.66 -37.42
N ASP A 595 -16.13 -10.93 -37.01
CA ASP A 595 -16.01 -11.31 -35.61
C ASP A 595 -14.65 -10.93 -35.03
N ARG A 596 -13.56 -11.10 -35.80
CA ARG A 596 -12.22 -10.62 -35.41
C ARG A 596 -12.22 -9.11 -35.18
N ARG A 597 -12.86 -8.33 -36.04
CA ARG A 597 -12.97 -6.87 -35.87
C ARG A 597 -13.84 -6.49 -34.66
N ALA A 598 -14.90 -7.23 -34.39
CA ALA A 598 -15.72 -7.03 -33.19
C ALA A 598 -14.93 -7.32 -31.92
N MET A 599 -14.11 -8.38 -31.92
CA MET A 599 -13.20 -8.71 -30.81
C MET A 599 -12.11 -7.65 -30.62
N GLU A 600 -11.49 -7.15 -31.69
CA GLU A 600 -10.53 -6.03 -31.59
C GLU A 600 -11.19 -4.80 -30.94
N GLN A 601 -12.38 -4.39 -31.39
CA GLN A 601 -13.11 -3.26 -30.80
C GLN A 601 -13.47 -3.47 -29.32
N LEU A 602 -13.79 -4.71 -28.94
CA LEU A 602 -14.08 -5.06 -27.56
C LEU A 602 -12.83 -4.91 -26.69
N PHE A 603 -11.68 -5.40 -27.15
CA PHE A 603 -10.42 -5.30 -26.42
C PHE A 603 -9.80 -3.90 -26.41
N ASP A 604 -10.12 -3.05 -27.39
CA ASP A 604 -9.76 -1.63 -27.42
C ASP A 604 -10.66 -0.76 -26.53
N SER A 605 -11.75 -1.32 -25.98
CA SER A 605 -12.66 -0.56 -25.09
C SER A 605 -12.01 -0.26 -23.74
N ASP A 606 -12.22 0.96 -23.22
CA ASP A 606 -11.56 1.43 -21.99
C ASP A 606 -11.77 0.46 -20.81
N GLY A 607 -10.65 0.07 -20.20
CA GLY A 607 -10.58 -0.86 -19.08
C GLY A 607 -10.97 -2.32 -19.35
N PHE A 608 -11.34 -2.70 -20.58
CA PHE A 608 -11.83 -4.06 -20.85
C PHE A 608 -10.76 -5.13 -20.67
N LYS A 609 -9.54 -4.93 -21.18
CA LYS A 609 -8.42 -5.89 -21.03
C LYS A 609 -8.20 -6.34 -19.58
N VAL A 610 -8.16 -5.39 -18.64
CA VAL A 610 -7.95 -5.68 -17.21
C VAL A 610 -9.15 -6.43 -16.62
N LYS A 611 -10.38 -6.01 -16.92
CA LYS A 611 -11.60 -6.70 -16.46
C LYS A 611 -11.68 -8.13 -16.99
N PHE A 612 -11.36 -8.31 -18.27
CA PHE A 612 -11.30 -9.61 -18.90
C PHE A 612 -10.24 -10.49 -18.24
N ALA A 613 -9.03 -9.96 -17.99
CA ALA A 613 -7.96 -10.68 -17.31
C ALA A 613 -8.37 -11.15 -15.90
N LEU A 614 -8.97 -10.27 -15.10
CA LEU A 614 -9.49 -10.63 -13.77
C LEU A 614 -10.54 -11.75 -13.86
N LYS A 615 -11.42 -11.68 -14.85
CA LYS A 615 -12.46 -12.69 -15.01
C LYS A 615 -11.95 -14.02 -15.55
N TYR A 616 -10.93 -13.96 -16.40
CA TYR A 616 -10.24 -15.12 -16.94
C TYR A 616 -9.60 -15.95 -15.82
N ILE A 617 -8.85 -15.31 -14.92
CA ILE A 617 -8.15 -16.02 -13.83
C ILE A 617 -9.10 -16.65 -12.80
N GLU A 618 -10.37 -16.19 -12.72
CA GLU A 618 -11.40 -16.83 -11.90
C GLU A 618 -11.88 -18.18 -12.46
N VAL A 619 -11.86 -18.33 -13.79
CA VAL A 619 -12.42 -19.51 -14.48
C VAL A 619 -11.34 -20.45 -15.04
N ASP A 620 -10.10 -19.97 -15.13
CA ASP A 620 -8.96 -20.71 -15.63
C ASP A 620 -8.27 -21.57 -14.55
N ASP A 621 -7.73 -22.71 -14.97
CA ASP A 621 -6.92 -23.58 -14.11
C ASP A 621 -5.44 -23.20 -14.22
N PRO A 622 -4.81 -22.63 -13.17
CA PRO A 622 -3.41 -22.19 -13.22
C PRO A 622 -2.42 -23.36 -13.43
N MET A 623 -2.84 -24.62 -13.26
CA MET A 623 -2.01 -25.79 -13.56
C MET A 623 -1.91 -26.07 -15.06
N LYS A 624 -2.88 -25.63 -15.87
CA LYS A 624 -2.88 -25.74 -17.32
C LYS A 624 -2.09 -24.60 -17.96
N LYS A 625 -0.79 -24.54 -17.65
CA LYS A 625 0.10 -23.47 -18.14
C LYS A 625 0.35 -23.62 -19.65
N PRO A 626 0.20 -22.53 -20.44
CA PRO A 626 0.66 -22.49 -21.83
C PRO A 626 2.15 -22.84 -21.96
N GLY A 627 2.55 -23.39 -23.11
CA GLY A 627 3.93 -23.84 -23.36
C GLY A 627 4.97 -22.73 -23.16
N TRP A 628 4.69 -21.53 -23.69
CA TRP A 628 5.55 -20.36 -23.54
C TRP A 628 5.73 -19.95 -22.06
N VAL A 629 4.69 -20.08 -21.24
CA VAL A 629 4.77 -19.77 -19.80
C VAL A 629 5.74 -20.73 -19.09
N LYS A 630 5.69 -22.03 -19.45
CA LYS A 630 6.62 -23.03 -18.90
C LYS A 630 8.08 -22.74 -19.26
N GLU A 631 8.32 -22.20 -20.45
CA GLU A 631 9.66 -21.77 -20.87
C GLU A 631 10.17 -20.60 -20.02
N ILE A 632 9.33 -19.59 -19.77
CA ILE A 632 9.67 -18.46 -18.87
C ILE A 632 9.97 -18.97 -17.46
N GLU A 633 9.11 -19.83 -16.92
CA GLU A 633 9.29 -20.42 -15.60
C GLU A 633 10.61 -21.22 -15.51
N THR A 634 10.96 -21.97 -16.55
CA THR A 634 12.23 -22.70 -16.64
C THR A 634 13.44 -21.75 -16.59
N PHE A 635 13.40 -20.64 -17.32
CA PHE A 635 14.46 -19.62 -17.26
C PHE A 635 14.63 -19.06 -15.84
N LEU A 636 13.52 -18.69 -15.20
CA LEU A 636 13.51 -18.09 -13.87
C LEU A 636 14.01 -19.04 -12.78
N ILE A 637 13.79 -20.35 -12.91
CA ILE A 637 14.20 -21.35 -11.93
C ILE A 637 15.63 -21.84 -12.18
N SER A 638 16.14 -21.75 -13.41
CA SER A 638 17.47 -22.31 -13.77
C SER A 638 18.60 -21.77 -12.87
N THR A 639 19.30 -22.67 -12.18
CA THR A 639 20.37 -22.34 -11.21
C THR A 639 21.79 -22.37 -11.78
N GLU A 640 21.99 -22.66 -13.06
CA GLU A 640 23.35 -22.79 -13.61
C GLU A 640 23.80 -21.58 -14.43
N PRO A 641 24.98 -21.00 -14.14
CA PRO A 641 25.77 -20.34 -15.17
C PRO A 641 26.33 -21.44 -16.08
N LYS A 642 25.90 -21.47 -17.34
CA LYS A 642 26.53 -22.34 -18.35
C LYS A 642 28.04 -22.03 -18.37
N SER A 643 28.84 -22.95 -17.84
CA SER A 643 30.31 -22.88 -17.91
C SER A 643 30.72 -22.68 -19.37
N PRO A 644 31.66 -21.77 -19.69
CA PRO A 644 32.16 -21.66 -21.05
C PRO A 644 32.83 -22.99 -21.42
N LYS A 645 32.39 -23.60 -22.53
CA LYS A 645 32.93 -24.84 -23.08
C LYS A 645 34.46 -24.80 -23.04
N SER A 646 35.08 -25.71 -22.28
CA SER A 646 36.53 -25.85 -22.27
C SER A 646 36.99 -26.18 -23.69
N ASN A 647 37.83 -25.32 -24.27
CA ASN A 647 38.54 -25.63 -25.51
C ASN A 647 39.33 -26.93 -25.30
N ARG A 648 38.92 -28.00 -25.97
CA ARG A 648 39.74 -29.21 -26.14
C ARG A 648 41.01 -28.79 -26.86
N ARG A 649 42.12 -28.70 -26.12
CA ARG A 649 43.47 -28.69 -26.72
C ARG A 649 43.68 -30.03 -27.42
N VAL A 650 43.89 -29.97 -28.72
CA VAL A 650 44.39 -31.08 -29.54
C VAL A 650 45.82 -31.41 -29.08
N PRO A 651 46.19 -32.68 -28.81
CA PRO A 651 47.57 -33.03 -28.51
C PRO A 651 48.40 -32.96 -29.79
N LYS A 652 49.53 -32.25 -29.73
CA LYS A 652 50.56 -32.30 -30.78
C LYS A 652 51.14 -33.72 -30.81
N THR A 653 50.97 -34.40 -31.94
CA THR A 653 51.75 -35.58 -32.31
C THR A 653 53.21 -35.19 -32.47
N VAL A 654 54.07 -35.85 -31.69
CA VAL A 654 55.52 -35.87 -31.90
C VAL A 654 55.79 -36.93 -32.97
N THR A 655 56.38 -36.52 -34.08
CA THR A 655 57.13 -37.42 -34.97
C THR A 655 58.56 -36.93 -35.04
N SER A 656 59.45 -37.91 -34.88
CA SER A 656 60.91 -37.92 -34.99
C SER A 656 61.55 -36.86 -35.87
#